data_AF-A0A7L8D4M5-F1
#
_entry.id   AF-A0A7L8D4M5-F1
#
_cell.length_a   1.000
_cell.length_b   1.000
_cell.length_c   1.000
_cell.angle_alpha   90.00
_cell.angle_beta   90.00
_cell.angle_gamma   90.00
#
_symmetry.space_group_name_H-M   'P 1'
#
loop_
_entity.id
_entity.type
_entity.pdbx_description
1 polymer ?
#
loop_
_entity_poly.entity_id
_entity_poly.type
_entity_poly.pdbx_seq_one_letter_code
_entity_poly.pdbx_strand_id
1 'polypeptide(L)'
;MIRSSSPGARLLGSTAALALAFTGLSIAVAAPASAAPAVVYDSIPDAPVTGYSSLAFQSTQTSQFGDLVSLDGDNRRVTEVVVNLTSWACESGSWQDDDCESAVGATFDHPITLNLYEVDRSGADVAAGDLIDTTTKTMSIPYRPSASDDCTDENAGKWQDAAGECSDRISANVVFSDLDVLVGNEVIVAIAYNTRNYGANPLGVGGPYDSLNVSLSPAAPTTGADETTDEMFWATNYGGDDGTFKVSSGWSTFNGLVMRITADSVPAVDPLTEVTVYERDVKANETAQTYTEWHEGNPNGTLDNSVVLADGLHLGLGDPSTVIKGTDLATPEGVTANTLTRSQLRSLVERASVEVASGSVTYQVPLFFGDPLDPTFTTLRSTSLTAGSHSFSQADTWATTRAFGDYGVQETASLGELIDAVFDLAAAEGGGVALAGYGVQADTTAVVPSLVWDDTRYTFTQPVIESCVTTTSTEVTNLALGDWDFSQTRDQGINEFTENGLRVETFGEPGTLGQAKAAGYAPIDIALSDVGDIAFDIADGYTGVRPSLQLGFDADGDGTQDALLVGEPWAYGGGDWTTTVNGDWADARFWVTGGTGFGVPSGGGYPSLGTLDEYLLANPEARILEYGYSLGSGVIGEATIESITIGCAETTFGFELETLAPPVTERLAGDDRYETAVAISEDGFPSGADTVYIANGVGYADALSAAPAAAQDNAPLLLTPANTLPSAVRAELNRLSPATIVIVGGTAAVSTSVENALEGLSFSPSVERVAGADRYATSRAIADYAFATVGAVYIASGLNFPDALTAGPAAAELGGPVILVRGTSSSLDAATLQAFDDLSATEIYIAGGTTVVSGGIQSQLVSESYQVQRTSGDDRYATSVAINENAFDAETVVYLATGESFADALAGSALAAGQGVPLYVSRTACIPENVYESIVALGAETIVLLGGPAALSTDVANLELCAGVN
;
A
#
# COMPACT_ATOMS: atom_id res chain seq x y z
N MET A 1 -32.54 19.51 -12.62
CA MET A 1 -33.69 18.81 -11.99
C MET A 1 -34.25 17.82 -13.00
N ILE A 2 -33.70 16.59 -13.05
CA ILE A 2 -34.18 15.48 -13.90
C ILE A 2 -34.15 14.21 -13.03
N ARG A 3 -35.23 13.43 -13.14
CA ARG A 3 -35.61 12.32 -12.25
C ARG A 3 -35.00 10.99 -12.68
N SER A 4 -34.76 10.14 -11.70
CA SER A 4 -34.37 8.74 -11.83
C SER A 4 -35.41 7.89 -12.55
N SER A 5 -34.95 6.87 -13.27
CA SER A 5 -35.74 5.68 -13.54
C SER A 5 -34.85 4.44 -13.53
N SER A 6 -35.20 3.50 -12.65
CA SER A 6 -34.62 2.17 -12.53
C SER A 6 -35.36 1.20 -13.47
N PRO A 7 -34.74 0.05 -13.78
CA PRO A 7 -35.47 -1.20 -13.53
C PRO A 7 -34.58 -2.27 -12.89
N GLY A 8 -35.09 -2.89 -11.84
CA GLY A 8 -34.51 -4.09 -11.24
C GLY A 8 -35.11 -5.38 -11.79
N ALA A 9 -34.31 -6.44 -11.82
CA ALA A 9 -34.80 -7.81 -11.67
C ALA A 9 -33.70 -8.69 -11.06
N ARG A 10 -34.08 -9.38 -9.99
CA ARG A 10 -33.30 -10.31 -9.16
C ARG A 10 -33.04 -11.63 -9.90
N LEU A 11 -31.88 -12.24 -9.69
CA LEU A 11 -31.77 -13.71 -9.59
C LEU A 11 -30.70 -14.12 -8.57
N LEU A 12 -31.11 -15.05 -7.70
CA LEU A 12 -30.34 -15.70 -6.64
C LEU A 12 -29.31 -16.70 -7.22
N GLY A 13 -28.14 -16.81 -6.60
CA GLY A 13 -27.19 -17.88 -6.91
C GLY A 13 -25.94 -17.90 -6.03
N SER A 14 -26.04 -18.58 -4.88
CA SER A 14 -25.00 -19.37 -4.20
C SER A 14 -23.58 -18.79 -3.99
N THR A 15 -23.28 -18.57 -2.72
CA THR A 15 -21.96 -18.43 -2.08
C THR A 15 -20.96 -19.52 -2.49
N ALA A 16 -19.80 -19.12 -2.99
CA ALA A 16 -18.57 -19.90 -2.98
C ALA A 16 -17.40 -18.96 -2.67
N ALA A 17 -16.95 -18.95 -1.41
CA ALA A 17 -15.74 -18.26 -0.99
C ALA A 17 -14.52 -18.99 -1.58
N LEU A 18 -13.85 -18.36 -2.53
CA LEU A 18 -12.58 -18.81 -3.08
C LEU A 18 -11.48 -18.10 -2.30
N ALA A 19 -10.99 -18.75 -1.25
CA ALA A 19 -9.80 -18.32 -0.52
C ALA A 19 -8.58 -18.48 -1.44
N LEU A 20 -8.05 -17.37 -1.96
CA LEU A 20 -6.73 -17.35 -2.58
C LEU A 20 -5.69 -17.47 -1.46
N ALA A 21 -5.11 -18.66 -1.34
CA ALA A 21 -3.93 -18.90 -0.52
C ALA A 21 -2.73 -18.22 -1.18
N PHE A 22 -2.33 -17.05 -0.66
CA PHE A 22 -1.00 -16.52 -0.87
C PHE A 22 0.00 -17.47 -0.21
N THR A 23 0.83 -18.13 -1.03
CA THR A 23 2.03 -18.82 -0.54
C THR A 23 3.05 -17.77 -0.14
N GLY A 24 2.89 -17.21 1.05
CA GLY A 24 3.99 -16.54 1.74
C GLY A 24 5.07 -17.58 2.02
N LEU A 25 6.21 -17.43 1.37
CA LEU A 25 7.41 -18.20 1.69
C LEU A 25 7.87 -17.75 3.08
N SER A 26 7.27 -18.33 4.12
CA SER A 26 7.74 -18.22 5.48
C SER A 26 9.07 -18.98 5.52
N ILE A 27 10.17 -18.23 5.42
CA ILE A 27 11.43 -18.73 5.95
C ILE A 27 11.20 -18.77 7.46
N ALA A 28 10.73 -19.92 7.94
CA ALA A 28 10.88 -20.27 9.34
C ALA A 28 12.39 -20.31 9.58
N VAL A 29 12.93 -19.22 10.10
CA VAL A 29 14.23 -19.27 10.78
C VAL A 29 14.00 -20.24 11.92
N ALA A 30 14.45 -21.47 11.73
CA ALA A 30 14.50 -22.43 12.80
C ALA A 30 15.32 -21.75 13.91
N ALA A 31 14.69 -21.47 15.06
CA ALA A 31 15.41 -21.10 16.26
C ALA A 31 16.60 -22.07 16.38
N PRO A 32 17.83 -21.58 16.58
CA PRO A 32 18.97 -22.46 16.75
C PRO A 32 18.59 -23.46 17.85
N ALA A 33 18.56 -24.74 17.51
CA ALA A 33 18.32 -25.78 18.48
C ALA A 33 19.39 -25.61 19.56
N SER A 34 18.97 -25.23 20.77
CA SER A 34 19.84 -25.23 21.94
C SER A 34 20.57 -26.57 21.95
N ALA A 35 21.91 -26.51 21.97
CA ALA A 35 22.71 -27.71 22.08
C ALA A 35 22.25 -28.46 23.33
N ALA A 36 21.99 -29.77 23.21
CA ALA A 36 21.57 -30.58 24.34
C ALA A 36 22.60 -30.47 25.49
N PRO A 37 22.15 -30.58 26.76
CA PRO A 37 23.04 -30.59 27.92
C PRO A 37 24.22 -31.52 27.70
N ALA A 38 25.43 -31.01 27.93
CA ALA A 38 26.66 -31.78 27.76
C ALA A 38 27.35 -31.98 29.11
N VAL A 39 27.99 -33.13 29.28
CA VAL A 39 28.89 -33.36 30.41
C VAL A 39 30.14 -32.50 30.16
N VAL A 40 30.40 -31.56 31.07
CA VAL A 40 31.52 -30.60 30.99
C VAL A 40 32.64 -30.91 31.98
N TYR A 41 32.39 -31.80 32.94
CA TYR A 41 33.42 -32.39 33.80
C TYR A 41 32.98 -33.80 34.21
N ASP A 42 33.89 -34.78 34.21
CA ASP A 42 33.57 -36.14 34.68
C ASP A 42 34.80 -36.88 35.22
N SER A 43 34.84 -37.10 36.53
CA SER A 43 35.83 -37.93 37.22
C SER A 43 35.25 -39.25 37.73
N ILE A 44 34.03 -39.63 37.35
CA ILE A 44 33.41 -40.91 37.71
C ILE A 44 33.94 -42.01 36.77
N PRO A 45 34.69 -43.02 37.25
CA PRO A 45 35.14 -44.15 36.44
C PRO A 45 34.00 -44.89 35.71
N ASP A 46 34.27 -45.30 34.47
CA ASP A 46 33.34 -46.08 33.64
C ASP A 46 32.99 -47.46 34.23
N ALA A 47 33.89 -48.04 35.02
CA ALA A 47 33.70 -49.35 35.65
C ALA A 47 33.15 -49.17 37.09
N PRO A 48 32.06 -49.86 37.47
CA PRO A 48 31.54 -49.80 38.82
C PRO A 48 32.58 -50.37 39.79
N VAL A 49 32.97 -49.57 40.79
CA VAL A 49 33.84 -50.00 41.89
C VAL A 49 33.02 -50.31 43.12
N THR A 50 33.35 -51.39 43.81
CA THR A 50 32.66 -51.84 45.02
C THR A 50 32.80 -50.82 46.16
N GLY A 51 33.84 -49.98 46.13
CA GLY A 51 33.96 -48.81 46.98
C GLY A 51 35.22 -47.96 46.74
N TYR A 52 35.09 -46.64 46.73
CA TYR A 52 36.22 -45.71 46.61
C TYR A 52 37.02 -45.58 47.90
N SER A 53 38.27 -45.12 47.78
CA SER A 53 38.93 -44.41 48.87
C SER A 53 38.12 -43.16 49.19
N SER A 54 38.01 -42.79 50.47
CA SER A 54 37.08 -41.75 50.87
C SER A 54 37.58 -40.95 52.07
N LEU A 55 37.24 -39.67 52.13
CA LEU A 55 37.47 -38.83 53.30
C LEU A 55 36.38 -39.03 54.34
N ALA A 56 36.76 -39.43 55.55
CA ALA A 56 35.84 -39.68 56.65
C ALA A 56 35.46 -38.39 57.39
N PHE A 57 34.36 -37.76 56.99
CA PHE A 57 33.88 -36.47 57.51
C PHE A 57 33.80 -36.43 59.04
N GLN A 58 33.31 -37.51 59.65
CA GLN A 58 33.17 -37.62 61.10
C GLN A 58 34.54 -37.66 61.81
N SER A 59 35.45 -38.53 61.36
CA SER A 59 36.76 -38.75 62.01
C SER A 59 37.67 -37.54 61.87
N THR A 60 37.51 -36.79 60.78
CA THR A 60 38.31 -35.61 60.49
C THR A 60 37.59 -34.30 60.80
N GLN A 61 36.49 -34.29 61.55
CA GLN A 61 35.79 -33.06 61.94
C GLN A 61 35.55 -32.08 60.78
N THR A 62 35.25 -32.60 59.59
CA THR A 62 35.12 -31.81 58.36
C THR A 62 33.76 -31.13 58.33
N SER A 63 33.71 -29.83 58.04
CA SER A 63 32.46 -29.10 57.73
C SER A 63 32.13 -29.18 56.25
N GLN A 64 33.16 -29.09 55.41
CA GLN A 64 33.02 -28.98 53.98
C GLN A 64 34.28 -29.48 53.28
N PHE A 65 34.10 -30.17 52.16
CA PHE A 65 35.20 -30.70 51.35
C PHE A 65 34.86 -30.53 49.88
N GLY A 66 35.83 -30.08 49.09
CA GLY A 66 35.62 -29.63 47.74
C GLY A 66 36.86 -29.75 46.87
N ASP A 67 36.72 -29.34 45.63
CA ASP A 67 37.73 -29.46 44.60
C ASP A 67 37.61 -28.31 43.59
N LEU A 68 38.74 -27.91 42.99
CA LEU A 68 38.78 -26.91 41.92
C LEU A 68 38.80 -27.63 40.58
N VAL A 69 37.86 -27.29 39.70
CA VAL A 69 37.77 -27.92 38.39
C VAL A 69 37.65 -26.93 37.24
N SER A 70 38.27 -27.28 36.13
CA SER A 70 38.15 -26.62 34.83
C SER A 70 37.14 -27.38 33.96
N LEU A 71 36.13 -26.67 33.47
CA LEU A 71 35.05 -27.20 32.65
C LEU A 71 35.45 -27.23 31.17
N ASP A 72 35.19 -28.35 30.49
CA ASP A 72 35.42 -28.50 29.05
C ASP A 72 34.29 -27.87 28.22
N GLY A 73 34.65 -27.26 27.09
CA GLY A 73 33.72 -26.58 26.17
C GLY A 73 33.23 -25.19 26.62
N ASP A 74 32.26 -24.65 25.87
CA ASP A 74 31.69 -23.31 26.02
C ASP A 74 30.36 -23.28 26.80
N ASN A 75 29.92 -24.44 27.30
CA ASN A 75 28.71 -24.55 28.12
C ASN A 75 28.98 -24.03 29.52
N ARG A 76 28.13 -23.12 30.01
CA ARG A 76 28.34 -22.41 31.29
C ARG A 76 27.16 -22.48 32.24
N ARG A 77 26.00 -23.00 31.83
CA ARG A 77 24.81 -23.08 32.68
C ARG A 77 24.67 -24.50 33.24
N VAL A 78 25.14 -24.71 34.47
CA VAL A 78 25.11 -26.01 35.16
C VAL A 78 23.67 -26.41 35.46
N THR A 79 23.28 -27.58 34.95
CA THR A 79 21.93 -28.15 35.11
C THR A 79 21.91 -29.36 36.05
N GLU A 80 23.04 -30.05 36.18
CA GLU A 80 23.18 -31.21 37.06
C GLU A 80 24.61 -31.33 37.61
N VAL A 81 24.72 -31.65 38.90
CA VAL A 81 25.96 -32.10 39.53
C VAL A 81 25.72 -33.46 40.20
N VAL A 82 26.51 -34.45 39.83
CA VAL A 82 26.51 -35.78 40.45
C VAL A 82 27.77 -35.90 41.29
N VAL A 83 27.64 -36.28 42.57
CA VAL A 83 28.80 -36.55 43.44
C VAL A 83 28.71 -37.95 44.00
N ASN A 84 29.83 -38.67 44.05
CA ASN A 84 29.89 -39.99 44.64
C ASN A 84 30.23 -39.92 46.14
N LEU A 85 29.44 -40.63 46.94
CA LEU A 85 29.65 -40.80 48.37
C LEU A 85 29.86 -42.28 48.67
N THR A 86 30.55 -42.57 49.77
CA THR A 86 30.82 -43.93 50.22
C THR A 86 30.30 -44.15 51.63
N SER A 87 29.41 -45.13 51.78
CA SER A 87 28.75 -45.50 53.02
C SER A 87 29.33 -46.78 53.59
N TRP A 88 29.69 -46.73 54.88
CA TRP A 88 30.20 -47.86 55.65
C TRP A 88 29.13 -48.41 56.61
N ALA A 89 27.94 -47.78 56.61
CA ALA A 89 26.89 -48.00 57.59
C ALA A 89 26.14 -49.33 57.41
N CYS A 90 25.71 -49.92 58.53
CA CYS A 90 24.65 -50.94 58.58
C CYS A 90 23.44 -50.47 59.38
N GLU A 91 22.29 -51.13 59.19
CA GLU A 91 21.07 -50.87 59.96
C GLU A 91 21.25 -51.22 61.45
N SER A 92 22.03 -52.26 61.75
CA SER A 92 22.43 -52.62 63.11
C SER A 92 23.82 -53.27 63.15
N GLY A 93 24.45 -53.26 64.32
CA GLY A 93 25.85 -53.66 64.48
C GLY A 93 26.82 -52.50 64.25
N SER A 94 28.06 -52.84 63.95
CA SER A 94 29.17 -51.90 63.79
C SER A 94 29.90 -52.17 62.47
N TRP A 95 30.27 -51.11 61.75
CA TRP A 95 30.88 -51.25 60.42
C TRP A 95 32.22 -52.01 60.44
N GLN A 96 32.91 -52.06 61.58
CA GLN A 96 34.22 -52.67 61.77
C GLN A 96 34.16 -54.06 62.42
N ASP A 97 32.98 -54.52 62.83
CA ASP A 97 32.79 -55.77 63.56
C ASP A 97 31.98 -56.78 62.71
N ASP A 98 32.04 -58.06 63.06
CA ASP A 98 31.34 -59.15 62.35
C ASP A 98 29.81 -59.16 62.56
N ASP A 99 29.25 -58.13 63.20
CA ASP A 99 27.83 -58.03 63.58
C ASP A 99 27.02 -57.05 62.70
N CYS A 100 27.61 -56.57 61.60
CA CYS A 100 26.98 -55.63 60.68
C CYS A 100 25.84 -56.29 59.88
N GLU A 101 24.60 -55.88 60.15
CA GLU A 101 23.39 -56.41 59.52
C GLU A 101 22.59 -55.31 58.82
N SER A 102 22.26 -55.53 57.54
CA SER A 102 21.39 -54.69 56.72
C SER A 102 20.47 -55.54 55.83
N ALA A 103 19.20 -55.17 55.72
CA ALA A 103 18.31 -55.73 54.71
C ALA A 103 18.81 -55.39 53.31
N VAL A 104 18.62 -56.31 52.36
CA VAL A 104 19.03 -56.12 50.97
C VAL A 104 18.37 -54.87 50.38
N GLY A 105 19.18 -53.89 49.99
CA GLY A 105 18.72 -52.64 49.39
C GLY A 105 18.21 -51.60 50.41
N ALA A 106 18.46 -51.78 51.71
CA ALA A 106 18.12 -50.78 52.71
C ALA A 106 18.87 -49.45 52.46
N THR A 107 18.19 -48.33 52.69
CA THR A 107 18.75 -46.98 52.60
C THR A 107 18.43 -46.15 53.84
N PHE A 108 19.16 -45.06 54.03
CA PHE A 108 18.84 -44.00 54.98
C PHE A 108 18.90 -42.64 54.30
N ASP A 109 18.08 -41.70 54.77
CA ASP A 109 18.02 -40.37 54.20
C ASP A 109 19.01 -39.42 54.92
N HIS A 110 19.71 -38.59 54.15
CA HIS A 110 20.67 -37.64 54.69
C HIS A 110 20.66 -36.31 53.90
N PRO A 111 20.51 -35.14 54.56
CA PRO A 111 20.63 -33.86 53.90
C PRO A 111 22.09 -33.57 53.53
N ILE A 112 22.34 -33.36 52.24
CA ILE A 112 23.65 -33.05 51.69
C ILE A 112 23.54 -31.73 50.93
N THR A 113 24.48 -30.83 51.21
CA THR A 113 24.58 -29.51 50.60
C THR A 113 25.68 -29.52 49.54
N LEU A 114 25.34 -29.09 48.34
CA LEU A 114 26.25 -28.69 47.27
C LEU A 114 26.46 -27.19 47.35
N ASN A 115 27.72 -26.75 47.34
CA ASN A 115 28.12 -25.36 47.22
C ASN A 115 29.01 -25.19 45.99
N LEU A 116 28.73 -24.16 45.18
CA LEU A 116 29.54 -23.76 44.03
C LEU A 116 30.13 -22.38 44.32
N TYR A 117 31.44 -22.22 44.18
CA TYR A 117 32.12 -20.94 44.41
C TYR A 117 32.85 -20.48 43.15
N GLU A 118 32.95 -19.17 43.01
CA GLU A 118 33.93 -18.55 42.11
C GLU A 118 35.35 -18.91 42.55
N VAL A 119 36.28 -18.82 41.61
CA VAL A 119 37.69 -19.09 41.85
C VAL A 119 38.41 -17.77 42.04
N ASP A 120 38.89 -17.51 43.25
CA ASP A 120 39.69 -16.33 43.54
C ASP A 120 41.18 -16.63 43.31
N ARG A 121 41.75 -15.98 42.30
CA ARG A 121 43.18 -16.04 41.95
C ARG A 121 43.92 -14.72 42.24
N SER A 122 43.32 -13.80 42.99
CA SER A 122 43.93 -12.51 43.34
C SER A 122 45.10 -12.64 44.32
N GLY A 123 45.15 -13.74 45.08
CA GLY A 123 46.20 -14.08 46.03
C GLY A 123 47.36 -14.89 45.45
N ALA A 124 48.37 -15.17 46.29
CA ALA A 124 49.49 -16.04 45.93
C ALA A 124 49.07 -17.53 45.82
N ASP A 125 48.02 -17.91 46.55
CA ASP A 125 47.40 -19.22 46.55
C ASP A 125 45.95 -19.07 46.05
N VAL A 126 45.43 -20.08 45.36
CA VAL A 126 44.01 -20.11 44.94
C VAL A 126 43.11 -20.19 46.18
N ALA A 127 42.07 -19.36 46.21
CA ALA A 127 41.06 -19.36 47.25
C ALA A 127 39.64 -19.56 46.68
N ALA A 128 38.71 -19.95 47.55
CA ALA A 128 37.29 -19.92 47.22
C ALA A 128 36.82 -18.46 47.24
N GLY A 129 36.28 -17.99 46.13
CA GLY A 129 35.69 -16.66 45.97
C GLY A 129 34.25 -16.60 46.48
N ASP A 130 33.44 -15.77 45.85
CA ASP A 130 32.03 -15.63 46.22
C ASP A 130 31.25 -16.95 45.98
N LEU A 131 30.29 -17.24 46.87
CA LEU A 131 29.39 -18.38 46.72
C LEU A 131 28.41 -18.10 45.57
N ILE A 132 28.50 -18.88 44.49
CA ILE A 132 27.64 -18.80 43.30
C ILE A 132 26.26 -19.39 43.60
N ASP A 133 26.23 -20.61 44.13
CA ASP A 133 24.98 -21.30 44.49
C ASP A 133 25.19 -22.25 45.69
N THR A 134 24.11 -22.44 46.46
CA THR A 134 24.05 -23.45 47.52
C THR A 134 22.73 -24.21 47.47
N THR A 135 22.81 -25.52 47.24
CA THR A 135 21.64 -26.39 47.10
C THR A 135 21.72 -27.53 48.11
N THR A 136 20.73 -27.63 49.00
CA THR A 136 20.63 -28.75 49.95
C THR A 136 19.52 -29.71 49.54
N LYS A 137 19.86 -30.98 49.32
CA LYS A 137 18.90 -32.05 49.00
C LYS A 137 19.02 -33.19 50.01
N THR A 138 17.89 -33.75 50.40
CA THR A 138 17.87 -34.98 51.21
C THR A 138 18.04 -36.18 50.28
N MET A 139 19.16 -36.87 50.40
CA MET A 139 19.54 -37.98 49.53
C MET A 139 19.30 -39.31 50.23
N SER A 140 18.82 -40.31 49.49
CA SER A 140 18.73 -41.68 50.00
C SER A 140 20.04 -42.42 49.77
N ILE A 141 20.75 -42.74 50.84
CA ILE A 141 22.07 -43.36 50.82
C ILE A 141 21.94 -44.84 51.17
N PRO A 142 22.56 -45.76 50.42
CA PRO A 142 22.50 -47.18 50.76
C PRO A 142 23.27 -47.49 52.05
N TYR A 143 22.68 -48.36 52.85
CA TYR A 143 23.44 -49.14 53.81
C TYR A 143 24.31 -50.16 53.06
N ARG A 144 25.50 -50.46 53.59
CA ARG A 144 26.28 -51.57 53.06
C ARG A 144 25.56 -52.90 53.35
N PRO A 145 25.68 -53.92 52.48
CA PRO A 145 25.15 -55.25 52.76
C PRO A 145 25.73 -55.87 54.04
N SER A 146 24.98 -56.83 54.62
CA SER A 146 25.43 -57.56 55.81
C SER A 146 26.79 -58.24 55.60
N ALA A 147 27.55 -58.38 56.69
CA ALA A 147 28.80 -59.13 56.69
C ALA A 147 28.59 -60.56 56.16
N SER A 148 29.58 -61.08 55.41
CA SER A 148 29.57 -62.42 54.84
C SER A 148 30.54 -63.34 55.58
N ASP A 149 30.10 -64.55 55.90
CA ASP A 149 30.97 -65.62 56.44
C ASP A 149 32.09 -66.01 55.47
N ASP A 150 31.95 -65.70 54.18
CA ASP A 150 32.96 -65.96 53.14
C ASP A 150 34.16 -64.99 53.22
N CYS A 151 34.03 -63.89 53.96
CA CYS A 151 35.09 -62.92 54.19
C CYS A 151 35.78 -63.22 55.53
N THR A 152 36.97 -63.84 55.48
CA THR A 152 37.70 -64.30 56.68
C THR A 152 38.98 -63.49 56.94
N ASP A 153 39.61 -63.73 58.10
CA ASP A 153 40.89 -63.12 58.53
C ASP A 153 40.85 -61.58 58.53
N GLU A 154 41.71 -60.93 57.73
CA GLU A 154 41.76 -59.47 57.57
C GLU A 154 40.53 -58.87 56.87
N ASN A 155 39.65 -59.73 56.36
CA ASN A 155 38.38 -59.35 55.74
C ASN A 155 37.16 -59.72 56.59
N ALA A 156 37.34 -60.23 57.81
CA ALA A 156 36.23 -60.45 58.73
C ALA A 156 35.39 -59.17 58.90
N GLY A 157 34.06 -59.31 58.87
CA GLY A 157 33.10 -58.21 59.00
C GLY A 157 32.74 -57.51 57.70
N LYS A 158 33.42 -57.84 56.59
CA LYS A 158 33.12 -57.32 55.26
C LYS A 158 32.00 -58.09 54.58
N TRP A 159 31.32 -57.47 53.63
CA TRP A 159 30.38 -58.15 52.73
C TRP A 159 31.11 -58.57 51.46
N GLN A 160 30.71 -59.69 50.88
CA GLN A 160 31.27 -60.15 49.61
C GLN A 160 30.39 -59.70 48.45
N ASP A 161 30.99 -59.02 47.46
CA ASP A 161 30.28 -58.60 46.27
C ASP A 161 30.06 -59.73 45.26
N ALA A 162 29.34 -59.42 44.17
CA ALA A 162 29.05 -60.40 43.12
C ALA A 162 30.30 -60.92 42.38
N ALA A 163 31.44 -60.23 42.49
CA ALA A 163 32.72 -60.66 41.92
C ALA A 163 33.56 -61.50 42.91
N GLY A 164 33.08 -61.67 44.16
CA GLY A 164 33.78 -62.41 45.21
C GLY A 164 34.74 -61.54 46.03
N GLU A 165 34.73 -60.22 45.85
CA GLU A 165 35.59 -59.29 46.57
C GLU A 165 34.93 -58.83 47.88
N CYS A 166 35.71 -58.85 48.97
CA CYS A 166 35.23 -58.46 50.30
C CYS A 166 35.40 -56.96 50.53
N SER A 167 34.30 -56.24 50.72
CA SER A 167 34.27 -54.79 50.96
C SER A 167 33.61 -54.44 52.30
N ASP A 168 34.11 -53.40 52.96
CA ASP A 168 33.52 -52.79 54.16
C ASP A 168 32.64 -51.58 53.84
N ARG A 169 32.45 -51.28 52.56
CA ARG A 169 31.82 -50.05 52.09
C ARG A 169 31.04 -50.26 50.80
N ILE A 170 30.13 -49.34 50.54
CA ILE A 170 29.35 -49.26 49.30
C ILE A 170 29.34 -47.81 48.81
N SER A 171 29.57 -47.60 47.53
CA SER A 171 29.55 -46.27 46.91
C SER A 171 28.22 -45.99 46.22
N ALA A 172 27.78 -44.73 46.27
CA ALA A 172 26.53 -44.28 45.69
C ALA A 172 26.68 -42.86 45.12
N ASN A 173 26.11 -42.64 43.94
CA ASN A 173 26.00 -41.31 43.35
C ASN A 173 24.79 -40.59 43.96
N VAL A 174 25.02 -39.38 44.46
CA VAL A 174 23.97 -38.43 44.79
C VAL A 174 23.85 -37.40 43.69
N VAL A 175 22.62 -37.05 43.31
CA VAL A 175 22.35 -36.24 42.13
C VAL A 175 21.68 -34.93 42.55
N PHE A 176 22.32 -33.83 42.22
CA PHE A 176 21.76 -32.49 42.26
C PHE A 176 21.26 -32.12 40.87
N SER A 177 20.03 -32.52 40.56
CA SER A 177 19.33 -32.16 39.31
C SER A 177 18.63 -30.79 39.38
N ASP A 178 18.10 -30.34 38.25
CA ASP A 178 17.25 -29.14 38.15
C ASP A 178 17.96 -27.87 38.64
N LEU A 179 19.28 -27.82 38.45
CA LEU A 179 20.07 -26.63 38.70
C LEU A 179 19.91 -25.66 37.52
N ASP A 180 20.11 -24.38 37.79
CA ASP A 180 20.08 -23.33 36.77
C ASP A 180 21.15 -22.28 37.07
N VAL A 181 22.40 -22.74 37.17
CA VAL A 181 23.49 -21.93 37.73
C VAL A 181 24.51 -21.59 36.66
N LEU A 182 24.70 -20.31 36.38
CA LEU A 182 25.76 -19.84 35.50
C LEU A 182 27.10 -19.83 36.25
N VAL A 183 28.11 -20.49 35.69
CA VAL A 183 29.47 -20.57 36.26
C VAL A 183 30.52 -20.15 35.23
N GLY A 184 31.71 -19.78 35.69
CA GLY A 184 32.86 -19.50 34.83
C GLY A 184 33.48 -20.77 34.22
N ASN A 185 34.63 -20.62 33.58
CA ASN A 185 35.40 -21.78 33.06
C ASN A 185 35.97 -22.66 34.16
N GLU A 186 36.22 -22.05 35.32
CA GLU A 186 36.69 -22.70 36.52
C GLU A 186 35.62 -22.53 37.61
N VAL A 187 35.44 -23.55 38.44
CA VAL A 187 34.49 -23.52 39.57
C VAL A 187 35.04 -24.37 40.71
N ILE A 188 34.86 -23.92 41.95
CA ILE A 188 35.13 -24.75 43.13
C ILE A 188 33.82 -25.42 43.55
N VAL A 189 33.81 -26.75 43.50
CA VAL A 189 32.66 -27.58 43.86
C VAL A 189 32.87 -28.18 45.22
N ALA A 190 31.94 -28.01 46.15
CA ALA A 190 32.10 -28.46 47.52
C ALA A 190 30.85 -29.12 48.09
N ILE A 191 31.07 -30.17 48.89
CA ILE A 191 30.04 -30.90 49.61
C ILE A 191 30.15 -30.66 51.11
N ALA A 192 29.00 -30.41 51.74
CA ALA A 192 28.86 -30.26 53.18
C ALA A 192 27.67 -31.08 53.69
N TYR A 193 27.80 -31.68 54.87
CA TYR A 193 26.70 -32.30 55.60
C TYR A 193 27.06 -32.47 57.08
N ASN A 194 26.04 -32.65 57.92
CA ASN A 194 26.21 -32.76 59.37
C ASN A 194 26.30 -34.22 59.82
N THR A 195 27.15 -34.49 60.80
CA THR A 195 27.37 -35.85 61.33
C THR A 195 26.68 -36.05 62.69
N ARG A 196 26.75 -37.25 63.27
CA ARG A 196 26.05 -37.59 64.52
C ARG A 196 26.72 -37.09 65.80
N ASN A 197 27.95 -37.56 66.06
CA ASN A 197 28.63 -37.43 67.36
C ASN A 197 29.85 -36.49 67.33
N TYR A 198 30.52 -36.40 66.18
CA TYR A 198 31.78 -35.68 65.97
C TYR A 198 31.80 -35.14 64.53
N GLY A 199 32.22 -33.90 64.33
CA GLY A 199 32.05 -33.13 63.10
C GLY A 199 32.12 -31.65 63.42
N ALA A 200 32.18 -30.77 62.42
CA ALA A 200 32.14 -29.33 62.66
C ALA A 200 30.79 -28.86 63.25
N ASN A 201 29.68 -29.51 62.87
CA ASN A 201 28.31 -29.23 63.36
C ASN A 201 27.49 -30.52 63.56
N PRO A 202 27.72 -31.32 64.62
CA PRO A 202 27.02 -32.58 64.80
C PRO A 202 25.53 -32.37 65.16
N LEU A 203 24.61 -33.12 64.54
CA LEU A 203 23.16 -33.01 64.73
C LEU A 203 22.66 -33.56 66.08
N GLY A 204 23.44 -34.41 66.76
CA GLY A 204 23.07 -34.99 68.06
C GLY A 204 21.85 -35.94 68.04
N VAL A 205 21.36 -36.33 66.86
CA VAL A 205 20.23 -37.26 66.65
C VAL A 205 20.72 -38.63 66.16
N GLY A 206 19.98 -39.70 66.47
CA GLY A 206 20.34 -41.06 66.06
C GLY A 206 20.19 -41.28 64.54
N GLY A 207 21.30 -41.59 63.87
CA GLY A 207 21.36 -42.01 62.47
C GLY A 207 22.76 -42.54 62.12
N PRO A 208 22.95 -43.19 60.97
CA PRO A 208 24.20 -43.85 60.56
C PRO A 208 25.24 -42.89 59.94
N TYR A 209 25.10 -41.60 60.19
CA TYR A 209 25.83 -40.51 59.51
C TYR A 209 27.33 -40.48 59.84
N ASP A 210 27.76 -41.19 60.88
CA ASP A 210 29.17 -41.37 61.25
C ASP A 210 29.95 -42.27 60.29
N SER A 211 29.24 -42.98 59.41
CA SER A 211 29.82 -43.90 58.42
C SER A 211 29.63 -43.43 56.98
N LEU A 212 29.21 -42.18 56.76
CA LEU A 212 29.10 -41.56 55.45
C LEU A 212 30.35 -40.72 55.16
N ASN A 213 30.98 -41.00 54.02
CA ASN A 213 32.24 -40.39 53.60
C ASN A 213 32.13 -39.85 52.17
N VAL A 214 33.00 -38.92 51.79
CA VAL A 214 33.09 -38.38 50.42
C VAL A 214 34.16 -39.12 49.62
N SER A 215 33.82 -39.60 48.42
CA SER A 215 34.70 -40.42 47.59
C SER A 215 35.81 -39.59 46.93
N LEU A 216 37.02 -40.17 46.87
CA LEU A 216 38.22 -39.57 46.28
C LEU A 216 38.61 -40.34 45.03
N SER A 217 38.86 -39.62 43.94
CA SER A 217 39.17 -40.23 42.65
C SER A 217 40.60 -40.75 42.61
N PRO A 218 40.83 -42.00 42.18
CA PRO A 218 42.17 -42.53 41.96
C PRO A 218 42.77 -42.13 40.60
N ALA A 219 42.00 -41.47 39.73
CA ALA A 219 42.40 -41.17 38.36
C ALA A 219 41.96 -39.75 37.94
N ALA A 220 42.69 -39.16 37.00
CA ALA A 220 42.33 -37.87 36.39
C ALA A 220 40.93 -37.93 35.73
N PRO A 221 40.23 -36.80 35.64
CA PRO A 221 38.93 -36.72 34.98
C PRO A 221 39.02 -37.12 33.50
N THR A 222 37.93 -37.74 33.01
CA THR A 222 37.75 -38.13 31.61
C THR A 222 37.23 -36.98 30.73
N THR A 223 36.62 -35.96 31.33
CA THR A 223 36.16 -34.71 30.71
C THR A 223 36.44 -33.56 31.65
N GLY A 224 36.84 -32.40 31.14
CA GLY A 224 37.37 -31.30 31.95
C GLY A 224 38.77 -31.58 32.47
N ALA A 225 39.25 -30.71 33.37
CA ALA A 225 40.54 -30.89 34.05
C ALA A 225 40.42 -30.60 35.54
N ASP A 226 41.22 -31.32 36.33
CA ASP A 226 41.54 -30.98 37.71
C ASP A 226 42.88 -30.22 37.66
N GLU A 227 42.83 -28.93 37.97
CA GLU A 227 43.99 -28.02 37.88
C GLU A 227 45.02 -28.28 38.98
N THR A 228 44.61 -28.98 40.06
CA THR A 228 45.39 -29.09 41.29
C THR A 228 45.52 -30.55 41.75
N THR A 229 46.26 -31.36 40.97
CA THR A 229 46.47 -32.81 41.20
C THR A 229 47.10 -33.24 42.56
N ASP A 230 47.35 -32.31 43.49
CA ASP A 230 47.83 -32.55 44.87
C ASP A 230 47.10 -31.67 45.91
N GLU A 231 46.07 -30.92 45.50
CA GLU A 231 45.39 -29.96 46.36
C GLU A 231 43.87 -30.16 46.33
N MET A 232 43.24 -30.04 47.50
CA MET A 232 41.79 -30.13 47.68
C MET A 232 41.32 -28.93 48.48
N PHE A 233 40.05 -28.54 48.35
CA PHE A 233 39.47 -27.56 49.26
C PHE A 233 38.91 -28.26 50.50
N TRP A 234 39.39 -27.86 51.67
CA TRP A 234 39.05 -28.57 52.91
C TRP A 234 38.82 -27.61 54.07
N ALA A 235 37.67 -27.74 54.73
CA ALA A 235 37.37 -27.07 56.00
C ALA A 235 37.30 -28.12 57.11
N THR A 236 38.27 -28.08 58.03
CA THR A 236 38.39 -29.06 59.13
C THR A 236 38.99 -28.46 60.39
N ASN A 237 38.64 -29.02 61.56
CA ASN A 237 39.31 -28.77 62.84
C ASN A 237 40.29 -29.90 63.25
N TYR A 238 40.49 -30.88 62.37
CA TYR A 238 41.38 -32.01 62.62
C TYR A 238 42.86 -31.62 62.44
N GLY A 239 43.76 -32.25 63.21
CA GLY A 239 45.19 -32.02 63.06
C GLY A 239 45.71 -30.63 63.48
N GLY A 240 44.85 -29.77 64.06
CA GLY A 240 45.19 -28.39 64.46
C GLY A 240 44.82 -27.31 63.43
N ASP A 241 44.03 -27.66 62.41
CA ASP A 241 43.48 -26.72 61.44
C ASP A 241 42.34 -25.86 62.06
N ASP A 242 42.02 -24.73 61.43
CA ASP A 242 41.18 -23.65 61.98
C ASP A 242 39.71 -23.68 61.52
N GLY A 243 39.33 -24.69 60.73
CA GLY A 243 37.97 -24.86 60.22
C GLY A 243 37.60 -23.97 59.04
N THR A 244 38.54 -23.19 58.50
CA THR A 244 38.31 -22.33 57.33
C THR A 244 38.34 -23.16 56.05
N PHE A 245 37.43 -22.88 55.11
CA PHE A 245 37.43 -23.53 53.79
C PHE A 245 38.52 -22.91 52.91
N LYS A 246 39.59 -23.67 52.70
CA LYS A 246 40.79 -23.23 51.97
C LYS A 246 41.44 -24.39 51.23
N VAL A 247 42.32 -24.07 50.29
CA VAL A 247 43.15 -25.07 49.61
C VAL A 247 44.06 -25.79 50.62
N SER A 248 44.16 -27.10 50.49
CA SER A 248 44.91 -28.02 51.35
C SER A 248 45.76 -28.93 50.46
N SER A 249 47.07 -28.97 50.69
CA SER A 249 48.03 -29.74 49.89
C SER A 249 48.42 -31.08 50.55
N GLY A 250 49.02 -31.99 49.76
CA GLY A 250 49.49 -33.30 50.22
C GLY A 250 48.52 -34.45 49.95
N TRP A 251 47.63 -34.27 48.96
CA TRP A 251 46.62 -35.24 48.55
C TRP A 251 47.06 -36.13 47.37
N SER A 252 48.33 -36.07 46.94
CA SER A 252 48.96 -36.72 45.76
C SER A 252 48.64 -38.20 45.47
N THR A 253 47.99 -38.91 46.39
CA THR A 253 47.41 -40.25 46.14
C THR A 253 46.04 -40.21 45.47
N PHE A 254 45.44 -39.03 45.30
CA PHE A 254 44.09 -38.79 44.80
C PHE A 254 44.11 -37.67 43.76
N ASN A 255 43.22 -37.74 42.77
CA ASN A 255 43.05 -36.75 41.69
C ASN A 255 41.67 -36.08 41.81
N GLY A 256 41.35 -35.56 42.99
CA GLY A 256 40.10 -34.83 43.19
C GLY A 256 38.91 -35.61 43.73
N LEU A 257 37.76 -34.94 43.73
CA LEU A 257 36.45 -35.51 44.07
C LEU A 257 35.95 -36.42 42.95
N VAL A 258 35.22 -37.48 43.29
CA VAL A 258 34.50 -38.30 42.30
C VAL A 258 33.15 -37.64 41.98
N MET A 259 33.06 -36.96 40.84
CA MET A 259 31.88 -36.18 40.45
C MET A 259 31.73 -36.02 38.93
N ARG A 260 30.53 -35.63 38.51
CA ARG A 260 30.20 -35.26 37.13
C ARG A 260 29.37 -33.98 37.11
N ILE A 261 29.66 -33.09 36.17
CA ILE A 261 28.94 -31.83 35.96
C ILE A 261 28.38 -31.82 34.55
N THR A 262 27.08 -31.54 34.44
CA THR A 262 26.38 -31.34 33.17
C THR A 262 25.96 -29.89 33.04
N ALA A 263 26.24 -29.27 31.90
CA ALA A 263 25.91 -27.89 31.62
C ALA A 263 25.38 -27.68 30.19
N ASP A 264 24.54 -26.66 30.05
CA ASP A 264 24.00 -26.19 28.78
C ASP A 264 24.85 -25.05 28.21
N SER A 265 24.86 -24.95 26.88
CA SER A 265 25.39 -23.77 26.18
C SER A 265 24.57 -22.56 26.63
N VAL A 266 25.22 -21.47 27.01
CA VAL A 266 24.53 -20.18 27.06
C VAL A 266 24.28 -19.81 25.60
N PRO A 267 23.02 -19.76 25.13
CA PRO A 267 22.76 -19.32 23.77
C PRO A 267 23.37 -17.91 23.62
N ALA A 268 23.95 -17.60 22.46
CA ALA A 268 24.01 -16.19 22.07
C ALA A 268 22.55 -15.73 22.04
N VAL A 269 22.14 -14.96 23.05
CA VAL A 269 20.73 -14.64 23.25
C VAL A 269 20.34 -13.68 22.14
N ASP A 270 19.51 -14.15 21.21
CA ASP A 270 18.65 -13.25 20.46
C ASP A 270 17.87 -12.44 21.51
N PRO A 271 17.93 -11.10 21.48
CA PRO A 271 17.35 -10.25 22.51
C PRO A 271 15.90 -10.67 22.77
N LEU A 272 15.56 -10.90 24.04
CA LEU A 272 14.22 -11.33 24.45
C LEU A 272 13.16 -10.25 24.21
N THR A 273 13.60 -8.98 24.09
CA THR A 273 12.74 -7.82 23.83
C THR A 273 13.36 -6.94 22.74
N GLU A 274 12.57 -6.56 21.72
CA GLU A 274 12.95 -5.52 20.75
C GLU A 274 12.20 -4.21 21.04
N VAL A 275 12.93 -3.10 21.04
CA VAL A 275 12.41 -1.74 21.24
C VAL A 275 12.91 -0.86 20.10
N THR A 276 11.99 -0.26 19.35
CA THR A 276 12.34 0.78 18.38
C THR A 276 12.51 2.12 19.10
N VAL A 277 13.59 2.83 18.81
CA VAL A 277 13.89 4.16 19.34
C VAL A 277 13.84 5.15 18.18
N TYR A 278 12.91 6.09 18.26
CA TYR A 278 12.76 7.20 17.32
C TYR A 278 13.48 8.45 17.85
N GLU A 279 13.73 9.45 17.00
CA GLU A 279 14.34 10.74 17.43
C GLU A 279 13.56 11.40 18.56
N ARG A 280 12.21 11.32 18.54
CA ARG A 280 11.37 11.90 19.60
C ARG A 280 11.61 11.29 20.98
N ASP A 281 12.18 10.08 21.02
CA ASP A 281 12.52 9.36 22.24
C ASP A 281 13.87 9.81 22.81
N VAL A 282 14.71 10.48 22.01
CA VAL A 282 16.01 11.05 22.40
C VAL A 282 15.82 12.50 22.85
N LYS A 283 16.09 12.77 24.13
CA LYS A 283 15.95 14.11 24.72
C LYS A 283 17.24 14.91 24.65
N ALA A 284 17.09 16.22 24.45
CA ALA A 284 18.19 17.20 24.47
C ALA A 284 19.02 17.19 25.76
N ASN A 285 18.33 17.07 26.89
CA ASN A 285 18.87 17.12 28.23
C ASN A 285 17.92 16.35 29.15
N GLU A 286 18.47 15.62 30.12
CA GLU A 286 17.71 15.11 31.27
C GLU A 286 17.98 15.96 32.51
N THR A 287 16.92 16.25 33.27
CA THR A 287 17.07 16.76 34.63
C THR A 287 17.28 15.57 35.58
N ALA A 288 17.95 15.77 36.70
CA ALA A 288 18.26 14.75 37.71
C ALA A 288 17.05 13.92 38.23
N GLN A 289 15.81 14.31 37.90
CA GLN A 289 14.57 13.66 38.33
C GLN A 289 14.03 12.60 37.34
N THR A 290 14.49 12.56 36.09
CA THR A 290 13.92 11.71 35.03
C THR A 290 14.99 10.96 34.24
N TYR A 291 16.07 10.54 34.90
CA TYR A 291 17.29 10.01 34.26
C TYR A 291 17.13 8.59 33.70
N THR A 292 16.05 8.35 32.96
CA THR A 292 15.55 7.01 32.62
C THR A 292 15.25 6.89 31.13
N GLU A 293 15.27 7.99 30.38
CA GLU A 293 14.99 8.05 28.94
C GLU A 293 16.30 8.05 28.12
N TRP A 294 16.18 8.08 26.80
CA TRP A 294 17.35 8.31 25.94
C TRP A 294 17.66 9.79 25.92
N HIS A 295 18.93 10.16 26.06
CA HIS A 295 19.32 11.56 26.09
C HIS A 295 20.73 11.80 25.56
N GLU A 296 20.99 13.04 25.15
CA GLU A 296 22.34 13.49 24.85
C GLU A 296 23.15 13.60 26.17
N GLY A 297 24.30 12.94 26.23
CA GLY A 297 25.16 12.83 27.40
C GLY A 297 26.02 14.07 27.67
N ASN A 298 25.90 15.12 26.85
CA ASN A 298 26.63 16.38 26.99
C ASN A 298 25.73 17.49 27.59
N PRO A 299 26.02 18.01 28.79
CA PRO A 299 25.14 18.93 29.51
C PRO A 299 25.06 20.37 28.94
N ASN A 300 25.69 20.66 27.80
CA ASN A 300 25.77 22.03 27.26
C ASN A 300 24.53 22.50 26.49
N GLY A 301 23.49 21.67 26.34
CA GLY A 301 22.13 22.12 26.01
C GLY A 301 21.87 22.61 24.58
N THR A 302 22.70 22.24 23.61
CA THR A 302 22.40 22.36 22.17
C THR A 302 22.30 20.96 21.56
N LEU A 303 21.16 20.66 20.93
CA LEU A 303 20.73 19.36 20.40
C LEU A 303 21.50 18.86 19.17
N ASP A 304 22.46 19.61 18.64
CA ASP A 304 22.65 19.60 17.19
C ASP A 304 23.66 18.56 16.66
N ASN A 305 24.07 17.56 17.45
CA ASN A 305 25.19 16.67 17.07
C ASN A 305 24.86 15.17 16.98
N SER A 306 23.62 14.79 17.28
CA SER A 306 23.09 13.43 17.11
C SER A 306 21.68 13.48 16.51
N VAL A 307 21.32 12.50 15.69
CA VAL A 307 19.98 12.38 15.09
C VAL A 307 19.69 10.92 14.72
N VAL A 308 18.50 10.43 15.04
CA VAL A 308 18.00 9.16 14.55
C VAL A 308 17.39 9.35 13.17
N LEU A 309 17.92 8.65 12.17
CA LEU A 309 17.43 8.59 10.79
C LEU A 309 16.99 7.16 10.44
N ALA A 310 16.49 6.93 9.23
CA ALA A 310 16.01 5.63 8.78
C ALA A 310 17.04 4.49 8.95
N ASP A 311 18.32 4.79 8.76
CA ASP A 311 19.44 3.85 8.77
C ASP A 311 20.16 3.72 10.13
N GLY A 312 19.75 4.47 11.16
CA GLY A 312 20.32 4.34 12.49
C GLY A 312 20.40 5.66 13.28
N LEU A 313 21.04 5.58 14.43
CA LEU A 313 21.47 6.74 15.21
C LEU A 313 22.76 7.31 14.63
N HIS A 314 22.69 8.50 14.07
CA HIS A 314 23.83 9.26 13.58
C HIS A 314 24.43 10.07 14.73
N LEU A 315 25.73 9.96 14.90
CA LEU A 315 26.52 10.64 15.92
C LEU A 315 27.69 11.34 15.26
N GLY A 316 28.15 12.43 15.88
CA GLY A 316 29.40 13.10 15.54
C GLY A 316 29.26 14.03 14.35
N LEU A 317 28.10 14.66 14.18
CA LEU A 317 27.79 15.59 13.10
C LEU A 317 28.43 16.97 13.34
N GLY A 318 29.77 17.02 13.31
CA GLY A 318 30.56 18.26 13.44
C GLY A 318 31.26 18.42 14.79
N ASP A 319 30.64 17.97 15.88
CA ASP A 319 31.20 17.96 17.24
C ASP A 319 31.01 16.57 17.92
N PRO A 320 31.77 16.23 18.98
CA PRO A 320 31.57 14.99 19.73
C PRO A 320 30.17 14.92 20.35
N SER A 321 29.48 13.81 20.15
CA SER A 321 28.14 13.51 20.71
C SER A 321 28.13 12.16 21.39
N THR A 322 27.18 11.99 22.30
CA THR A 322 27.00 10.80 23.12
C THR A 322 25.52 10.62 23.40
N VAL A 323 24.98 9.46 23.12
CA VAL A 323 23.59 9.13 23.43
C VAL A 323 23.58 8.02 24.47
N ILE A 324 22.95 8.31 25.61
CA ILE A 324 22.87 7.42 26.77
C ILE A 324 21.39 7.16 27.08
N LYS A 325 21.08 5.91 27.40
CA LYS A 325 19.84 5.52 28.07
C LYS A 325 20.10 5.49 29.57
N GLY A 326 19.47 6.40 30.30
CA GLY A 326 19.52 6.41 31.75
C GLY A 326 18.78 5.21 32.36
N THR A 327 19.09 4.84 33.60
CA THR A 327 18.43 3.73 34.30
C THR A 327 17.84 4.16 35.64
N ASP A 328 16.76 3.51 36.07
CA ASP A 328 16.10 3.72 37.37
C ASP A 328 16.98 3.36 38.59
N LEU A 329 18.19 2.84 38.35
CA LEU A 329 19.10 2.31 39.37
C LEU A 329 19.96 3.39 40.03
N ALA A 330 19.98 4.63 39.52
CA ALA A 330 20.69 5.74 40.13
C ALA A 330 19.88 7.05 40.11
N THR A 331 19.52 7.55 41.28
CA THR A 331 19.20 8.98 41.45
C THR A 331 20.35 9.66 42.19
N PRO A 332 20.62 10.96 41.93
CA PRO A 332 21.62 11.71 42.69
C PRO A 332 21.32 11.83 44.19
N GLU A 333 20.11 11.46 44.64
CA GLU A 333 19.66 11.54 46.04
C GLU A 333 19.76 10.21 46.81
N GLY A 334 20.31 9.13 46.22
CA GLY A 334 20.73 7.98 47.02
C GLY A 334 20.99 6.69 46.26
N VAL A 335 22.21 6.17 46.37
CA VAL A 335 22.64 4.81 45.95
C VAL A 335 22.00 3.69 46.81
N THR A 336 21.13 4.03 47.77
CA THR A 336 20.73 3.11 48.86
C THR A 336 19.68 2.05 48.52
N ALA A 337 19.12 2.01 47.30
CA ALA A 337 18.10 1.03 46.94
C ALA A 337 18.55 -0.04 45.92
N ASN A 338 19.52 0.26 45.04
CA ASN A 338 19.75 -0.51 43.81
C ASN A 338 21.26 -0.66 43.47
N THR A 339 22.07 -1.15 44.41
CA THR A 339 23.48 -1.48 44.14
C THR A 339 23.59 -2.77 43.36
N LEU A 340 24.32 -2.76 42.24
CA LEU A 340 24.69 -3.98 41.51
C LEU A 340 25.71 -4.79 42.33
N THR A 341 25.73 -6.10 42.16
CA THR A 341 26.88 -6.94 42.54
C THR A 341 27.93 -6.94 41.42
N ARG A 342 29.17 -7.34 41.73
CA ARG A 342 30.23 -7.53 40.71
C ARG A 342 29.74 -8.46 39.60
N SER A 343 29.19 -9.62 39.97
CA SER A 343 28.67 -10.62 39.03
C SER A 343 27.53 -10.08 38.16
N GLN A 344 26.65 -9.23 38.70
CA GLN A 344 25.58 -8.61 37.93
C GLN A 344 26.12 -7.63 36.88
N LEU A 345 27.06 -6.74 37.24
CA LEU A 345 27.63 -5.81 36.26
C LEU A 345 28.42 -6.57 35.18
N ARG A 346 29.18 -7.58 35.58
CA ARG A 346 29.91 -8.47 34.65
C ARG A 346 28.97 -9.10 33.63
N SER A 347 27.90 -9.73 34.11
CA SER A 347 26.89 -10.38 33.27
C SER A 347 26.13 -9.39 32.36
N LEU A 348 25.87 -8.17 32.82
CA LEU A 348 25.22 -7.14 32.00
C LEU A 348 26.10 -6.71 30.82
N VAL A 349 27.39 -6.46 31.07
CA VAL A 349 28.30 -5.98 30.01
C VAL A 349 28.67 -7.11 29.04
N GLU A 350 28.83 -8.35 29.51
CA GLU A 350 29.09 -9.51 28.63
C GLU A 350 27.92 -9.83 27.69
N ARG A 351 26.69 -9.52 28.11
CA ARG A 351 25.48 -9.64 27.27
C ARG A 351 25.21 -8.40 26.42
N ALA A 352 25.99 -7.34 26.59
CA ALA A 352 25.83 -6.13 25.80
C ALA A 352 26.51 -6.27 24.42
N SER A 353 25.91 -5.65 23.42
CA SER A 353 26.48 -5.58 22.08
C SER A 353 26.11 -4.28 21.37
N VAL A 354 26.84 -3.93 20.33
CA VAL A 354 26.53 -2.78 19.47
C VAL A 354 26.80 -3.13 18.02
N GLU A 355 25.89 -2.73 17.13
CA GLU A 355 26.08 -2.75 15.69
C GLU A 355 26.52 -1.36 15.23
N VAL A 356 27.65 -1.30 14.53
CA VAL A 356 28.16 -0.05 13.95
C VAL A 356 28.11 -0.18 12.43
N ALA A 357 27.25 0.60 11.77
CA ALA A 357 27.14 0.59 10.32
C ALA A 357 28.30 1.33 9.65
N SER A 358 28.71 2.47 10.20
CA SER A 358 29.82 3.27 9.69
C SER A 358 30.47 4.13 10.77
N GLY A 359 31.67 4.64 10.50
CA GLY A 359 32.43 5.45 11.45
C GLY A 359 33.03 4.64 12.60
N SER A 360 33.17 5.28 13.76
CA SER A 360 33.64 4.65 14.98
C SER A 360 33.05 5.26 16.24
N VAL A 361 32.71 4.40 17.19
CA VAL A 361 32.13 4.77 18.49
C VAL A 361 32.85 4.07 19.63
N THR A 362 32.67 4.57 20.85
CA THR A 362 32.97 3.84 22.08
C THR A 362 31.68 3.49 22.80
N TYR A 363 31.58 2.25 23.27
CA TYR A 363 30.48 1.84 24.14
C TYR A 363 30.69 2.44 25.53
N GLN A 364 29.63 2.95 26.14
CA GLN A 364 29.68 3.71 27.39
C GLN A 364 28.83 3.00 28.45
N VAL A 365 29.40 2.78 29.63
CA VAL A 365 28.70 2.30 30.83
C VAL A 365 28.97 3.27 31.98
N PRO A 366 28.18 4.36 32.08
CA PRO A 366 28.24 5.29 33.21
C PRO A 366 27.86 4.63 34.55
N LEU A 367 28.66 4.86 35.58
CA LEU A 367 28.50 4.29 36.93
C LEU A 367 28.60 5.37 38.01
N PHE A 368 27.77 5.23 39.04
CA PHE A 368 27.96 5.88 40.33
C PHE A 368 28.53 4.88 41.34
N PHE A 369 29.46 5.32 42.18
CA PHE A 369 30.08 4.45 43.19
C PHE A 369 30.53 5.24 44.42
N GLY A 370 30.73 4.56 45.55
CA GLY A 370 31.16 5.18 46.81
C GLY A 370 30.00 5.60 47.71
N ASP A 371 30.19 6.63 48.54
CA ASP A 371 29.23 7.06 49.57
C ASP A 371 27.83 7.32 48.98
N PRO A 372 26.78 6.64 49.46
CA PRO A 372 25.42 6.85 48.97
C PRO A 372 24.87 8.27 49.14
N LEU A 373 25.47 9.10 50.00
CA LEU A 373 25.12 10.50 50.23
C LEU A 373 25.93 11.49 49.38
N ASP A 374 27.05 11.07 48.80
CA ASP A 374 27.92 11.86 47.92
C ASP A 374 28.63 10.93 46.91
N PRO A 375 27.89 10.29 46.00
CA PRO A 375 28.45 9.26 45.13
C PRO A 375 29.42 9.86 44.11
N THR A 376 30.56 9.19 43.92
CA THR A 376 31.50 9.49 42.84
C THR A 376 30.95 8.94 41.52
N PHE A 377 31.36 9.53 40.40
CA PHE A 377 30.94 9.14 39.05
C PHE A 377 32.16 8.75 38.21
N THR A 378 32.02 7.72 37.39
CA THR A 378 32.95 7.39 36.29
C THR A 378 32.18 6.72 35.15
N THR A 379 32.76 6.68 33.96
CA THR A 379 32.23 5.88 32.85
C THR A 379 33.29 4.86 32.46
N LEU A 380 32.90 3.59 32.49
CA LEU A 380 33.67 2.54 31.83
C LEU A 380 33.36 2.62 30.33
N ARG A 381 34.40 2.72 29.50
CA ARG A 381 34.22 2.79 28.06
C ARG A 381 35.12 1.81 27.32
N SER A 382 34.60 1.21 26.25
CA SER A 382 35.37 0.30 25.40
C SER A 382 36.51 1.05 24.68
N THR A 383 37.44 0.31 24.09
CA THR A 383 38.22 0.86 22.97
C THR A 383 37.32 1.24 21.80
N SER A 384 37.83 2.08 20.89
CA SER A 384 37.10 2.50 19.68
C SER A 384 36.66 1.29 18.85
N LEU A 385 35.37 1.25 18.53
CA LEU A 385 34.68 0.21 17.77
C LEU A 385 34.37 0.76 16.38
N THR A 386 34.91 0.13 15.34
CA THR A 386 34.65 0.49 13.94
C THR A 386 33.43 -0.26 13.39
N ALA A 387 33.11 -0.10 12.10
CA ALA A 387 32.01 -0.82 11.46
C ALA A 387 32.05 -2.35 11.72
N GLY A 388 30.90 -2.92 12.08
CA GLY A 388 30.72 -4.33 12.44
C GLY A 388 29.92 -4.53 13.73
N SER A 389 29.71 -5.80 14.07
CA SER A 389 29.05 -6.23 15.31
C SER A 389 30.07 -6.46 16.41
N HIS A 390 29.85 -5.89 17.59
CA HIS A 390 30.77 -5.96 18.73
C HIS A 390 30.05 -6.44 19.99
N SER A 391 30.65 -7.40 20.68
CA SER A 391 30.27 -7.90 22.01
C SER A 391 31.46 -7.79 22.95
N PHE A 392 31.23 -7.87 24.26
CA PHE A 392 32.28 -7.59 25.25
C PHE A 392 32.60 -8.79 26.14
N SER A 393 33.86 -8.88 26.57
CA SER A 393 34.36 -9.88 27.53
C SER A 393 35.18 -9.20 28.64
N GLN A 394 35.36 -9.87 29.78
CA GLN A 394 36.19 -9.33 30.87
C GLN A 394 37.66 -9.09 30.49
N ALA A 395 38.15 -9.81 29.48
CA ALA A 395 39.52 -9.68 29.02
C ALA A 395 39.71 -8.46 28.10
N ASP A 396 38.62 -7.85 27.63
CA ASP A 396 38.69 -6.73 26.69
C ASP A 396 39.27 -5.50 27.37
N THR A 397 40.10 -4.76 26.63
CA THR A 397 40.68 -3.51 27.13
C THR A 397 39.64 -2.40 27.14
N TRP A 398 39.41 -1.81 28.30
CA TRP A 398 38.50 -0.68 28.51
C TRP A 398 39.24 0.47 29.19
N ALA A 399 38.63 1.65 29.22
CA ALA A 399 39.17 2.86 29.83
C ALA A 399 38.16 3.53 30.77
N THR A 400 38.66 4.44 31.61
CA THR A 400 37.86 5.22 32.55
C THR A 400 37.78 6.69 32.13
N THR A 401 36.64 7.35 32.32
CA THR A 401 36.51 8.79 32.04
C THR A 401 36.90 9.68 33.22
N ARG A 402 36.97 9.12 34.43
CA ARG A 402 37.43 9.78 35.65
C ARG A 402 38.34 8.83 36.42
N ALA A 403 39.33 9.41 37.11
CA ALA A 403 40.26 8.65 37.91
C ALA A 403 39.56 8.04 39.14
N PHE A 404 39.85 6.78 39.44
CA PHE A 404 39.42 6.09 40.66
C PHE A 404 40.44 5.02 41.04
N GLY A 405 40.67 4.86 42.34
CA GLY A 405 41.71 3.94 42.83
C GLY A 405 43.10 4.30 42.29
N ASP A 406 43.78 3.30 41.73
CA ASP A 406 45.09 3.47 41.08
C ASP A 406 44.99 3.86 39.59
N TYR A 407 43.78 3.92 39.02
CA TYR A 407 43.56 4.22 37.61
C TYR A 407 43.33 5.72 37.39
N GLY A 408 44.22 6.35 36.60
CA GLY A 408 44.10 7.71 36.14
C GLY A 408 42.99 7.92 35.10
N VAL A 409 42.77 9.18 34.72
CA VAL A 409 41.84 9.54 33.64
C VAL A 409 42.36 8.94 32.32
N GLN A 410 41.50 8.23 31.59
CA GLN A 410 41.84 7.55 30.34
C GLN A 410 42.85 6.41 30.45
N GLU A 411 43.11 5.94 31.67
CA GLU A 411 43.94 4.76 31.86
C GLU A 411 43.19 3.50 31.42
N THR A 412 43.91 2.57 30.78
CA THR A 412 43.33 1.35 30.22
C THR A 412 43.72 0.12 31.02
N ALA A 413 42.77 -0.76 31.29
CA ALA A 413 43.00 -2.09 31.84
C ALA A 413 41.98 -3.07 31.26
N SER A 414 42.05 -4.35 31.63
CA SER A 414 40.97 -5.27 31.28
C SER A 414 39.66 -4.83 31.94
N LEU A 415 38.53 -5.06 31.27
CA LEU A 415 37.20 -4.72 31.80
C LEU A 415 37.00 -5.34 33.18
N GLY A 416 37.46 -6.58 33.37
CA GLY A 416 37.38 -7.26 34.66
C GLY A 416 38.14 -6.54 35.77
N GLU A 417 39.37 -6.10 35.51
CA GLU A 417 40.17 -5.35 36.48
C GLU A 417 39.52 -4.00 36.84
N LEU A 418 38.96 -3.30 35.84
CA LEU A 418 38.27 -2.02 36.09
C LEU A 418 37.00 -2.22 36.92
N ILE A 419 36.21 -3.26 36.63
CA ILE A 419 35.02 -3.60 37.42
C ILE A 419 35.44 -3.90 38.86
N ASP A 420 36.42 -4.78 39.08
CA ASP A 420 36.88 -5.12 40.44
C ASP A 420 37.33 -3.89 41.21
N ALA A 421 38.14 -3.03 40.57
CA ALA A 421 38.66 -1.82 41.20
C ALA A 421 37.58 -0.81 41.60
N VAL A 422 36.53 -0.62 40.78
CA VAL A 422 35.39 0.26 41.15
C VAL A 422 34.66 -0.30 42.37
N PHE A 423 34.42 -1.61 42.40
CA PHE A 423 33.72 -2.26 43.49
C PHE A 423 34.52 -2.29 44.80
N ASP A 424 35.83 -2.54 44.72
CA ASP A 424 36.73 -2.53 45.87
C ASP A 424 36.82 -1.14 46.49
N LEU A 425 36.90 -0.10 45.66
CA LEU A 425 36.88 1.28 46.12
C LEU A 425 35.55 1.65 46.76
N ALA A 426 34.43 1.29 46.12
CA ALA A 426 33.10 1.52 46.68
C ALA A 426 32.94 0.85 48.06
N ALA A 427 33.41 -0.39 48.20
CA ALA A 427 33.38 -1.13 49.45
C ALA A 427 34.27 -0.47 50.53
N ALA A 428 35.46 0.01 50.16
CA ALA A 428 36.37 0.73 51.07
C ALA A 428 35.77 2.04 51.59
N GLU A 429 34.93 2.70 50.79
CA GLU A 429 34.21 3.92 51.14
C GLU A 429 32.89 3.66 51.89
N GLY A 430 32.53 2.39 52.12
CA GLY A 430 31.30 2.00 52.82
C GLY A 430 30.03 2.15 51.98
N GLY A 431 30.18 2.18 50.65
CA GLY A 431 29.10 2.33 49.69
C GLY A 431 28.98 1.15 48.73
N GLY A 432 28.36 1.39 47.57
CA GLY A 432 28.17 0.38 46.53
C GLY A 432 28.27 0.98 45.13
N VAL A 433 28.03 0.17 44.11
CA VAL A 433 28.09 0.58 42.70
C VAL A 433 26.68 0.56 42.11
N ALA A 434 26.28 1.64 41.46
CA ALA A 434 25.01 1.77 40.76
C ALA A 434 25.23 2.12 39.28
N LEU A 435 24.45 1.50 38.41
CA LEU A 435 24.43 1.82 36.98
C LEU A 435 23.72 3.16 36.77
N ALA A 436 24.39 4.10 36.11
CA ALA A 436 23.76 5.37 35.73
C ALA A 436 23.09 5.28 34.36
N GLY A 437 23.65 4.48 33.45
CA GLY A 437 23.07 4.25 32.13
C GLY A 437 23.98 3.40 31.24
N TYR A 438 23.65 3.35 29.96
CA TYR A 438 24.44 2.70 28.91
C TYR A 438 24.19 3.39 27.57
N GLY A 439 25.14 3.31 26.65
CA GLY A 439 24.97 3.89 25.32
C GLY A 439 26.28 4.00 24.54
N VAL A 440 26.37 4.99 23.67
CA VAL A 440 27.48 5.13 22.72
C VAL A 440 27.96 6.57 22.62
N GLN A 441 29.26 6.75 22.42
CA GLN A 441 29.90 8.04 22.14
C GLN A 441 30.62 7.97 20.80
N ALA A 442 30.40 8.97 19.94
CA ALA A 442 31.15 9.07 18.68
C ALA A 442 32.63 9.41 18.92
N ASP A 443 33.52 8.62 18.31
CA ASP A 443 34.92 9.02 18.12
C ASP A 443 35.08 9.78 16.79
N THR A 444 34.30 9.37 15.78
CA THR A 444 34.16 10.00 14.47
C THR A 444 32.67 10.07 14.10
N THR A 445 32.32 10.73 13.00
CA THR A 445 30.95 10.66 12.47
C THR A 445 30.58 9.20 12.21
N ALA A 446 29.56 8.71 12.89
CA ALA A 446 29.22 7.29 12.96
C ALA A 446 27.71 7.04 12.89
N VAL A 447 27.34 5.84 12.45
CA VAL A 447 25.95 5.37 12.40
C VAL A 447 25.82 4.08 13.20
N VAL A 448 24.94 4.08 14.18
CA VAL A 448 24.64 2.95 15.08
C VAL A 448 23.20 2.50 14.85
N PRO A 449 22.95 1.42 14.08
CA PRO A 449 21.60 0.93 13.84
C PRO A 449 20.96 0.32 15.08
N SER A 450 21.74 -0.36 15.92
CA SER A 450 21.21 -0.98 17.13
C SER A 450 22.25 -1.21 18.22
N LEU A 451 21.79 -1.35 19.45
CA LEU A 451 22.57 -1.87 20.56
C LEU A 451 21.73 -2.78 21.46
N VAL A 452 22.38 -3.66 22.20
CA VAL A 452 21.76 -4.60 23.13
C VAL A 452 22.23 -4.30 24.54
N TRP A 453 21.28 -4.23 25.48
CA TRP A 453 21.55 -4.15 26.91
C TRP A 453 20.48 -4.93 27.68
N ASP A 454 20.91 -5.76 28.64
CA ASP A 454 20.03 -6.61 29.47
C ASP A 454 18.95 -7.36 28.67
N ASP A 455 19.39 -8.12 27.66
CA ASP A 455 18.54 -8.88 26.72
C ASP A 455 17.52 -8.03 25.93
N THR A 456 17.64 -6.70 25.91
CA THR A 456 16.81 -5.80 25.11
C THR A 456 17.61 -5.23 23.95
N ARG A 457 17.15 -5.42 22.71
CA ARG A 457 17.69 -4.74 21.53
C ARG A 457 16.95 -3.43 21.29
N TYR A 458 17.71 -2.36 21.30
CA TYR A 458 17.25 -1.04 20.88
C TYR A 458 17.64 -0.83 19.43
N THR A 459 16.65 -0.72 18.56
CA THR A 459 16.82 -0.42 17.14
C THR A 459 16.53 1.05 16.91
N PHE A 460 17.54 1.80 16.48
CA PHE A 460 17.39 3.21 16.13
C PHE A 460 16.94 3.31 14.68
N THR A 461 15.77 3.88 14.44
CA THR A 461 15.29 4.11 13.07
C THR A 461 14.20 5.18 13.07
N GLN A 462 13.90 5.72 11.90
CA GLN A 462 12.77 6.60 11.66
C GLN A 462 11.86 6.02 10.60
N PRO A 463 10.54 6.20 10.74
CA PRO A 463 9.66 6.06 9.60
C PRO A 463 10.00 7.19 8.62
N VAL A 464 10.23 6.81 7.37
CA VAL A 464 10.47 7.74 6.26
C VAL A 464 9.47 7.47 5.16
N ILE A 465 9.12 8.50 4.42
CA ILE A 465 8.32 8.34 3.21
C ILE A 465 9.26 7.87 2.10
N GLU A 466 9.04 6.65 1.61
CA GLU A 466 9.88 6.08 0.56
C GLU A 466 9.50 6.65 -0.81
N SER A 467 10.48 7.15 -1.56
CA SER A 467 10.26 7.54 -2.97
C SER A 467 9.75 6.37 -3.81
N CYS A 468 8.94 6.69 -4.80
CA CYS A 468 8.31 5.69 -5.65
C CYS A 468 9.32 5.06 -6.61
N VAL A 469 9.42 3.73 -6.58
CA VAL A 469 10.26 2.99 -7.55
C VAL A 469 9.59 2.95 -8.94
N THR A 470 8.27 2.82 -8.96
CA THR A 470 7.45 2.78 -10.17
C THR A 470 6.11 3.43 -9.94
N THR A 471 5.68 4.28 -10.88
CA THR A 471 4.36 4.93 -10.84
C THR A 471 3.42 4.24 -11.83
N THR A 472 2.18 4.00 -11.41
CA THR A 472 1.10 3.55 -12.31
C THR A 472 0.21 4.73 -12.66
N SER A 473 -0.22 4.86 -13.91
CA SER A 473 -1.01 6.01 -14.37
C SER A 473 -2.42 5.57 -14.78
N THR A 474 -3.44 6.29 -14.32
CA THR A 474 -4.86 6.09 -14.65
C THR A 474 -5.47 7.40 -15.12
N GLU A 475 -6.21 7.35 -16.21
CA GLU A 475 -6.89 8.53 -16.77
C GLU A 475 -8.34 8.62 -16.30
N VAL A 476 -8.78 9.84 -15.97
CA VAL A 476 -10.15 10.19 -15.56
C VAL A 476 -10.73 11.16 -16.58
N THR A 477 -11.93 10.84 -17.10
CA THR A 477 -12.59 11.60 -18.16
C THR A 477 -14.02 11.97 -17.81
N ASN A 478 -14.66 12.82 -18.62
CA ASN A 478 -16.10 13.13 -18.52
C ASN A 478 -17.02 11.90 -18.60
N LEU A 479 -16.56 10.79 -19.18
CA LEU A 479 -17.34 9.55 -19.32
C LEU A 479 -16.90 8.46 -18.33
N ALA A 480 -15.65 8.51 -17.86
CA ALA A 480 -15.06 7.56 -16.93
C ALA A 480 -14.49 8.29 -15.71
N LEU A 481 -15.36 8.64 -14.76
CA LEU A 481 -14.98 9.35 -13.53
C LEU A 481 -14.18 8.49 -12.53
N GLY A 482 -14.19 7.16 -12.68
CA GLY A 482 -13.60 6.25 -11.69
C GLY A 482 -14.23 6.45 -10.30
N ASP A 483 -13.38 6.53 -9.28
CA ASP A 483 -13.77 6.76 -7.89
C ASP A 483 -13.73 8.25 -7.47
N TRP A 484 -13.61 9.18 -8.42
CA TRP A 484 -13.58 10.62 -8.12
C TRP A 484 -14.96 11.16 -7.72
N ASP A 485 -15.03 11.80 -6.56
CA ASP A 485 -16.18 12.53 -6.04
C ASP A 485 -15.99 14.05 -6.14
N PHE A 486 -16.86 14.70 -6.91
CA PHE A 486 -16.91 16.16 -7.08
C PHE A 486 -18.03 16.83 -6.28
N SER A 487 -18.70 16.12 -5.37
CA SER A 487 -19.86 16.59 -4.61
C SER A 487 -19.57 17.78 -3.69
N GLN A 488 -18.30 18.04 -3.40
CA GLN A 488 -17.87 19.19 -2.59
C GLN A 488 -17.80 20.51 -3.37
N THR A 489 -17.96 20.48 -4.70
CA THR A 489 -18.12 21.69 -5.53
C THR A 489 -19.46 22.36 -5.22
N ARG A 490 -19.42 23.68 -5.07
CA ARG A 490 -20.58 24.53 -4.72
C ARG A 490 -21.11 25.27 -5.95
N ASP A 491 -22.23 25.98 -5.78
CA ASP A 491 -22.94 26.68 -6.86
C ASP A 491 -22.09 27.68 -7.68
N GLN A 492 -20.99 28.20 -7.12
CA GLN A 492 -20.06 29.10 -7.82
C GLN A 492 -18.69 28.45 -8.09
N GLY A 493 -18.67 27.14 -8.30
CA GLY A 493 -17.51 26.38 -8.76
C GLY A 493 -17.85 25.49 -9.95
N ILE A 494 -16.87 25.30 -10.82
CA ILE A 494 -16.96 24.44 -12.02
C ILE A 494 -15.80 23.46 -11.99
N ASN A 495 -16.11 22.20 -12.30
CA ASN A 495 -15.15 21.16 -12.70
C ASN A 495 -15.55 20.74 -14.12
N GLU A 496 -14.70 21.04 -15.10
CA GLU A 496 -14.96 20.79 -16.51
C GLU A 496 -13.81 19.99 -17.10
N PHE A 497 -14.09 18.77 -17.56
CA PHE A 497 -13.11 17.95 -18.25
C PHE A 497 -12.87 18.49 -19.66
N THR A 498 -11.61 18.69 -20.01
CA THR A 498 -11.17 19.19 -21.32
C THR A 498 -10.09 18.27 -21.90
N GLU A 499 -9.79 18.43 -23.19
CA GLU A 499 -8.70 17.68 -23.83
C GLU A 499 -7.32 17.88 -23.18
N ASN A 500 -7.14 18.98 -22.43
CA ASN A 500 -5.87 19.34 -21.79
C ASN A 500 -5.87 19.14 -20.27
N GLY A 501 -6.88 18.47 -19.69
CA GLY A 501 -7.00 18.29 -18.25
C GLY A 501 -8.34 18.73 -17.67
N LEU A 502 -8.42 18.73 -16.34
CA LEU A 502 -9.59 19.16 -15.59
C LEU A 502 -9.51 20.66 -15.32
N ARG A 503 -10.31 21.44 -16.06
CA ARG A 503 -10.48 22.87 -15.83
C ARG A 503 -11.31 23.08 -14.57
N VAL A 504 -10.74 23.78 -13.60
CA VAL A 504 -11.38 24.14 -12.33
C VAL A 504 -11.49 25.65 -12.24
N GLU A 505 -12.70 26.14 -12.01
CA GLU A 505 -12.98 27.58 -11.95
C GLU A 505 -13.85 27.89 -10.74
N THR A 506 -13.56 28.99 -10.08
CA THR A 506 -14.48 29.61 -9.13
C THR A 506 -14.77 31.06 -9.52
N PHE A 507 -16.03 31.46 -9.41
CA PHE A 507 -16.51 32.77 -9.85
C PHE A 507 -17.45 33.40 -8.82
N GLY A 508 -17.89 34.64 -9.05
CA GLY A 508 -18.88 35.32 -8.23
C GLY A 508 -18.47 36.72 -7.79
N GLU A 509 -19.44 37.45 -7.23
CA GLU A 509 -19.26 38.85 -6.82
C GLU A 509 -18.89 38.95 -5.33
N PRO A 510 -18.21 40.04 -4.91
CA PRO A 510 -17.93 40.31 -3.50
C PRO A 510 -19.18 40.17 -2.61
N GLY A 511 -19.08 39.36 -1.56
CA GLY A 511 -20.20 39.05 -0.65
C GLY A 511 -20.97 37.76 -0.97
N THR A 512 -20.74 37.14 -2.14
CA THR A 512 -21.30 35.82 -2.48
C THR A 512 -20.26 34.69 -2.45
N LEU A 513 -18.97 35.05 -2.38
CA LEU A 513 -17.82 34.15 -2.51
C LEU A 513 -17.80 32.96 -1.54
N GLY A 514 -18.64 32.93 -0.49
CA GLY A 514 -18.82 31.72 0.32
C GLY A 514 -19.30 30.50 -0.48
N GLN A 515 -19.88 30.69 -1.67
CA GLN A 515 -20.26 29.61 -2.59
C GLN A 515 -19.20 29.32 -3.67
N ALA A 516 -18.11 30.10 -3.73
CA ALA A 516 -17.01 29.92 -4.67
C ALA A 516 -16.09 28.79 -4.19
N LYS A 517 -16.39 27.56 -4.61
CA LYS A 517 -15.62 26.34 -4.32
C LYS A 517 -15.75 25.33 -5.47
N ALA A 518 -14.62 24.95 -6.05
CA ALA A 518 -14.48 23.78 -6.93
C ALA A 518 -13.53 22.78 -6.26
N ALA A 519 -13.94 21.52 -6.11
CA ALA A 519 -13.16 20.49 -5.45
C ALA A 519 -13.49 19.09 -6.01
N GLY A 520 -12.54 18.17 -5.85
CA GLY A 520 -12.68 16.76 -6.22
C GLY A 520 -11.73 15.90 -5.41
N TYR A 521 -12.18 14.72 -5.00
CA TYR A 521 -11.42 13.78 -4.15
C TYR A 521 -11.59 12.33 -4.63
N ALA A 522 -10.56 11.52 -4.44
CA ALA A 522 -10.60 10.07 -4.68
C ALA A 522 -10.05 9.32 -3.44
N PRO A 523 -10.62 8.15 -3.09
CA PRO A 523 -10.13 7.33 -1.99
C PRO A 523 -8.78 6.67 -2.35
N ILE A 524 -7.92 6.46 -1.35
CA ILE A 524 -6.63 5.77 -1.53
C ILE A 524 -6.25 4.84 -0.36
N ASP A 525 -6.62 5.18 0.87
CA ASP A 525 -6.38 4.41 2.11
C ASP A 525 -4.99 3.72 2.18
N ILE A 526 -3.94 4.51 2.38
CA ILE A 526 -2.55 4.08 2.52
C ILE A 526 -1.94 4.60 3.83
N ALA A 527 -0.87 3.96 4.33
CA ALA A 527 -0.10 4.55 5.43
C ALA A 527 0.58 5.84 4.95
N LEU A 528 0.80 6.80 5.85
CA LEU A 528 1.51 8.04 5.52
C LEU A 528 2.93 7.76 5.01
N SER A 529 3.59 6.71 5.49
CA SER A 529 4.89 6.23 4.98
C SER A 529 4.88 5.84 3.50
N ASP A 530 3.71 5.51 2.95
CA ASP A 530 3.56 4.93 1.62
C ASP A 530 3.09 5.97 0.58
N VAL A 531 2.97 7.24 0.99
CA VAL A 531 2.52 8.35 0.12
C VAL A 531 3.47 8.60 -1.05
N GLY A 532 4.77 8.30 -0.86
CA GLY A 532 5.81 8.43 -1.87
C GLY A 532 5.97 9.83 -2.46
N ASP A 533 6.46 9.88 -3.70
CA ASP A 533 6.73 11.15 -4.37
C ASP A 533 5.42 11.81 -4.82
N ILE A 534 5.08 12.93 -4.20
CA ILE A 534 3.90 13.72 -4.55
C ILE A 534 4.15 14.54 -5.81
N ALA A 535 3.18 14.55 -6.72
CA ALA A 535 3.11 15.53 -7.80
C ALA A 535 1.69 16.10 -7.92
N PHE A 536 1.59 17.36 -8.32
CA PHE A 536 0.33 18.01 -8.63
C PHE A 536 0.57 18.98 -9.77
N ASP A 537 0.29 18.50 -10.98
CA ASP A 537 0.62 19.19 -12.22
C ASP A 537 -0.58 20.01 -12.69
N ILE A 538 -0.32 21.30 -12.87
CA ILE A 538 -1.27 22.29 -13.34
C ILE A 538 -0.68 22.92 -14.59
N ALA A 539 -1.49 23.02 -15.65
CA ALA A 539 -1.09 23.58 -16.94
C ALA A 539 -0.62 25.04 -16.83
N ASP A 540 0.19 25.46 -17.79
CA ASP A 540 0.65 26.84 -17.91
C ASP A 540 -0.51 27.82 -18.17
N GLY A 541 -0.64 28.85 -17.33
CA GLY A 541 -1.64 29.90 -17.48
C GLY A 541 -2.89 29.69 -16.61
N TYR A 542 -2.80 30.07 -15.34
CA TYR A 542 -3.94 30.18 -14.42
C TYR A 542 -4.27 31.65 -14.14
N THR A 543 -5.49 31.92 -13.67
CA THR A 543 -5.89 33.24 -13.18
C THR A 543 -6.30 33.19 -11.72
N GLY A 544 -6.11 34.28 -10.98
CA GLY A 544 -6.50 34.36 -9.57
C GLY A 544 -5.68 33.44 -8.66
N VAL A 545 -6.37 32.64 -7.85
CA VAL A 545 -5.77 31.69 -6.89
C VAL A 545 -5.63 30.30 -7.54
N ARG A 546 -4.54 29.59 -7.24
CA ARG A 546 -4.34 28.21 -7.69
C ARG A 546 -5.09 27.22 -6.80
N PRO A 547 -5.57 26.08 -7.33
CA PRO A 547 -6.08 25.00 -6.49
C PRO A 547 -4.97 24.46 -5.59
N SER A 548 -5.35 24.02 -4.39
CA SER A 548 -4.47 23.34 -3.41
C SER A 548 -4.59 21.83 -3.53
N LEU A 549 -3.49 21.10 -3.29
CA LEU A 549 -3.53 19.65 -3.07
C LEU A 549 -4.04 19.38 -1.65
N GLN A 550 -4.90 18.39 -1.47
CA GLN A 550 -5.45 18.03 -0.17
C GLN A 550 -5.38 16.52 0.06
N LEU A 551 -4.98 16.12 1.26
CA LEU A 551 -4.89 14.72 1.69
C LEU A 551 -5.76 14.51 2.93
N GLY A 552 -6.68 13.54 2.91
CA GLY A 552 -7.51 13.15 4.04
C GLY A 552 -6.68 12.40 5.08
N PHE A 553 -6.28 13.10 6.12
CA PHE A 553 -5.34 12.65 7.14
C PHE A 553 -6.08 12.04 8.32
N ASP A 554 -5.80 10.78 8.59
CA ASP A 554 -6.16 10.01 9.78
C ASP A 554 -4.90 9.89 10.62
N ALA A 555 -4.82 10.63 11.72
CA ALA A 555 -3.58 10.79 12.48
C ALA A 555 -3.32 9.60 13.41
N ASP A 556 -4.37 8.95 13.93
CA ASP A 556 -4.24 7.83 14.86
C ASP A 556 -4.47 6.45 14.24
N GLY A 557 -4.82 6.40 12.96
CA GLY A 557 -4.98 5.18 12.19
C GLY A 557 -6.26 4.42 12.50
N ASP A 558 -7.28 5.10 13.05
CA ASP A 558 -8.55 4.47 13.45
C ASP A 558 -9.53 4.23 12.28
N GLY A 559 -9.18 4.70 11.07
CA GLY A 559 -9.98 4.63 9.85
C GLY A 559 -10.93 5.82 9.67
N THR A 560 -10.83 6.85 10.53
CA THR A 560 -11.61 8.08 10.46
C THR A 560 -10.70 9.25 10.10
N GLN A 561 -11.14 10.08 9.16
CA GLN A 561 -10.40 11.28 8.80
C GLN A 561 -10.50 12.33 9.92
N ASP A 562 -9.36 12.70 10.49
CA ASP A 562 -9.23 13.73 11.52
C ASP A 562 -9.15 15.15 10.94
N ALA A 563 -8.45 15.29 9.80
CA ALA A 563 -8.19 16.56 9.15
C ALA A 563 -7.90 16.40 7.65
N LEU A 564 -7.82 17.52 6.93
CA LEU A 564 -7.09 17.58 5.65
C LEU A 564 -5.71 18.18 5.88
N LEU A 565 -4.68 17.53 5.36
CA LEU A 565 -3.38 18.14 5.10
C LEU A 565 -3.46 18.88 3.76
N VAL A 566 -3.20 20.19 3.78
CA VAL A 566 -3.32 21.06 2.61
C VAL A 566 -1.94 21.52 2.16
N GLY A 567 -1.57 21.15 0.93
CA GLY A 567 -0.28 21.41 0.31
C GLY A 567 -0.35 22.59 -0.66
N GLU A 568 0.41 23.64 -0.37
CA GLU A 568 0.50 24.87 -1.17
C GLU A 568 1.96 25.36 -1.23
N PRO A 569 2.87 24.63 -1.91
CA PRO A 569 4.30 24.94 -1.91
C PRO A 569 4.60 26.35 -2.44
N TRP A 570 3.77 26.90 -3.33
CA TRP A 570 3.87 28.27 -3.82
C TRP A 570 3.58 29.36 -2.78
N ALA A 571 2.88 29.04 -1.69
CA ALA A 571 2.53 29.98 -0.63
C ALA A 571 3.42 29.83 0.61
N TYR A 572 3.89 28.61 0.90
CA TYR A 572 4.54 28.26 2.17
C TYR A 572 5.86 27.47 2.05
N GLY A 573 6.32 27.14 0.84
CA GLY A 573 7.63 26.50 0.57
C GLY A 573 8.76 27.53 0.53
N GLY A 574 9.78 27.36 1.36
CA GLY A 574 10.75 28.40 1.68
C GLY A 574 11.76 28.72 0.56
N GLY A 575 11.74 29.95 0.05
CA GLY A 575 12.89 30.59 -0.60
C GLY A 575 12.55 31.54 -1.77
N ASP A 576 12.51 32.84 -1.48
CA ASP A 576 12.33 33.97 -2.41
C ASP A 576 11.08 33.96 -3.31
N TRP A 577 10.14 34.80 -2.91
CA TRP A 577 8.89 35.07 -3.61
C TRP A 577 9.16 35.43 -5.07
N THR A 578 8.49 34.73 -5.98
CA THR A 578 8.45 34.98 -7.43
C THR A 578 9.66 34.48 -8.22
N THR A 579 9.76 33.16 -8.41
CA THR A 579 9.94 32.51 -9.73
C THR A 579 10.34 31.05 -9.56
N THR A 580 9.41 30.11 -9.60
CA THR A 580 9.72 28.77 -10.11
C THR A 580 8.44 28.03 -10.52
N VAL A 581 8.67 27.13 -11.47
CA VAL A 581 7.77 26.15 -12.11
C VAL A 581 7.00 25.34 -11.06
N ASN A 582 5.92 24.64 -11.45
CA ASN A 582 5.22 23.67 -10.59
C ASN A 582 6.11 22.97 -9.56
N GLY A 583 5.68 22.98 -8.30
CA GLY A 583 5.72 21.77 -7.49
C GLY A 583 7.09 21.18 -7.15
N ASP A 584 7.96 21.94 -6.48
CA ASP A 584 8.96 21.25 -5.64
C ASP A 584 8.23 20.68 -4.42
N TRP A 585 7.75 19.45 -4.58
CA TRP A 585 6.97 18.72 -3.59
C TRP A 585 7.86 17.97 -2.58
N ALA A 586 9.18 17.88 -2.82
CA ALA A 586 10.10 17.17 -1.94
C ALA A 586 10.18 17.82 -0.55
N ASP A 587 10.16 19.15 -0.48
CA ASP A 587 10.20 19.93 0.76
C ASP A 587 8.85 20.63 1.05
N ALA A 588 7.75 20.17 0.44
CA ALA A 588 6.46 20.82 0.60
C ALA A 588 5.98 20.77 2.05
N ARG A 589 5.49 21.91 2.53
CA ARG A 589 4.88 22.04 3.87
C ARG A 589 3.37 22.03 3.76
N PHE A 590 2.75 21.26 4.64
CA PHE A 590 1.31 21.05 4.73
C PHE A 590 0.76 21.65 6.02
N TRP A 591 -0.35 22.39 5.90
CA TRP A 591 -1.11 22.87 7.04
C TRP A 591 -2.39 22.03 7.23
N VAL A 592 -2.89 21.94 8.46
CA VAL A 592 -4.07 21.12 8.80
C VAL A 592 -5.36 21.92 8.85
N THR A 593 -6.43 21.35 8.31
CA THR A 593 -7.81 21.84 8.54
C THR A 593 -8.37 21.17 9.80
N GLY A 594 -8.34 21.84 10.97
CA GLY A 594 -8.94 21.24 12.18
C GLY A 594 -8.48 21.75 13.54
N GLY A 595 -7.35 22.46 13.62
CA GLY A 595 -6.84 23.02 14.88
C GLY A 595 -5.50 22.42 15.30
N THR A 596 -5.20 22.42 16.61
CA THR A 596 -3.95 21.88 17.20
C THR A 596 -4.12 20.41 17.60
N GLY A 597 -3.04 19.63 17.65
CA GLY A 597 -3.07 18.29 18.25
C GLY A 597 -2.21 17.24 17.56
N PHE A 598 -1.65 17.54 16.39
CA PHE A 598 -0.96 16.56 15.53
C PHE A 598 0.55 16.44 15.78
N GLY A 599 1.06 16.92 16.92
CA GLY A 599 2.49 16.86 17.27
C GLY A 599 3.43 17.72 16.41
N VAL A 600 2.91 18.48 15.43
CA VAL A 600 3.70 19.39 14.56
C VAL A 600 3.53 20.87 15.00
N PRO A 601 4.63 21.65 15.07
CA PRO A 601 4.60 23.06 15.50
C PRO A 601 3.74 23.99 14.62
N SER A 602 3.31 25.11 15.20
CA SER A 602 2.61 26.17 14.47
C SER A 602 3.55 26.96 13.55
N GLY A 603 3.05 27.41 12.40
CA GLY A 603 3.81 28.23 11.45
C GLY A 603 2.92 28.87 10.39
N GLY A 604 3.35 29.99 9.79
CA GLY A 604 2.62 30.64 8.68
C GLY A 604 1.21 31.15 9.02
N GLY A 605 0.85 31.25 10.30
CA GLY A 605 -0.50 31.59 10.76
C GLY A 605 -1.39 30.37 11.04
N TYR A 606 -0.88 29.15 10.84
CA TYR A 606 -1.61 27.90 11.07
C TYR A 606 -1.16 27.21 12.37
N PRO A 607 -2.06 26.49 13.06
CA PRO A 607 -1.75 25.81 14.31
C PRO A 607 -0.76 24.65 14.17
N SER A 608 -0.74 24.00 13.01
CA SER A 608 0.28 23.02 12.61
C SER A 608 0.65 23.25 11.15
N LEU A 609 1.95 23.38 10.88
CA LEU A 609 2.53 23.53 9.56
C LEU A 609 3.87 22.78 9.54
N GLY A 610 3.98 21.75 8.71
CA GLY A 610 5.17 20.91 8.64
C GLY A 610 5.28 20.08 7.37
N THR A 611 6.41 19.41 7.17
CA THR A 611 6.60 18.43 6.08
C THR A 611 5.86 17.14 6.42
N LEU A 612 5.65 16.26 5.42
CA LEU A 612 5.01 14.98 5.68
C LEU A 612 5.85 14.07 6.59
N ASP A 613 7.18 14.14 6.53
CA ASP A 613 8.07 13.45 7.48
C ASP A 613 7.88 13.94 8.91
N GLU A 614 7.67 15.25 9.12
CA GLU A 614 7.37 15.80 10.45
C GLU A 614 6.02 15.27 10.97
N TYR A 615 5.01 15.13 10.10
CA TYR A 615 3.73 14.53 10.48
C TYR A 615 3.85 13.01 10.76
N LEU A 616 4.64 12.28 9.97
CA LEU A 616 4.88 10.84 10.14
C LEU A 616 5.64 10.55 11.44
N LEU A 617 6.64 11.37 11.75
CA LEU A 617 7.37 11.30 13.02
C LEU A 617 6.46 11.52 14.22
N ALA A 618 5.56 12.50 14.13
CA ALA A 618 4.60 12.80 15.18
C ALA A 618 3.50 11.73 15.28
N ASN A 619 3.11 11.12 14.15
CA ASN A 619 1.97 10.22 14.02
C ASN A 619 2.34 8.97 13.17
N PRO A 620 3.07 7.99 13.74
CA PRO A 620 3.61 6.87 12.97
C PRO A 620 2.57 5.91 12.39
N GLU A 621 1.38 5.86 13.00
CA GLU A 621 0.25 5.02 12.56
C GLU A 621 -0.65 5.75 11.56
N ALA A 622 -0.30 6.99 11.19
CA ALA A 622 -1.17 7.82 10.39
C ALA A 622 -1.40 7.27 8.98
N ARG A 623 -2.59 7.53 8.45
CA ARG A 623 -3.05 7.09 7.14
C ARG A 623 -3.55 8.27 6.30
N ILE A 624 -3.49 8.09 4.98
CA ILE A 624 -4.13 8.96 4.00
C ILE A 624 -5.32 8.20 3.41
N LEU A 625 -6.53 8.62 3.74
CA LEU A 625 -7.77 7.96 3.34
C LEU A 625 -8.26 8.40 1.96
N GLU A 626 -8.02 9.67 1.62
CA GLU A 626 -8.38 10.28 0.34
C GLU A 626 -7.32 11.29 -0.09
N TYR A 627 -7.28 11.60 -1.39
CA TYR A 627 -6.49 12.68 -1.95
C TYR A 627 -7.31 13.44 -2.99
N GLY A 628 -6.94 14.69 -3.24
CA GLY A 628 -7.70 15.51 -4.18
C GLY A 628 -7.22 16.94 -4.25
N TYR A 629 -8.08 17.80 -4.78
CA TYR A 629 -7.80 19.22 -4.89
C TYR A 629 -8.96 20.06 -4.37
N SER A 630 -8.66 21.29 -3.99
CA SER A 630 -9.68 22.31 -3.76
C SER A 630 -9.20 23.68 -4.19
N LEU A 631 -10.01 24.35 -5.00
CA LEU A 631 -9.93 25.79 -5.26
C LEU A 631 -10.87 26.54 -4.30
N GLY A 632 -10.42 26.65 -3.05
CA GLY A 632 -10.95 27.48 -1.96
C GLY A 632 -12.44 27.45 -1.63
N SER A 633 -12.84 28.33 -0.71
CA SER A 633 -14.21 28.64 -0.28
C SER A 633 -14.27 30.14 -0.01
N GLY A 634 -14.29 30.96 -1.05
CA GLY A 634 -14.13 32.42 -0.89
C GLY A 634 -13.18 33.10 -1.86
N VAL A 635 -12.55 32.36 -2.75
CA VAL A 635 -11.54 32.86 -3.69
C VAL A 635 -12.00 32.67 -5.13
N ILE A 636 -11.50 33.52 -6.02
CA ILE A 636 -11.73 33.44 -7.46
C ILE A 636 -10.43 32.96 -8.09
N GLY A 637 -10.54 31.96 -8.95
CA GLY A 637 -9.42 31.47 -9.74
C GLY A 637 -9.89 30.55 -10.85
N GLU A 638 -8.97 30.32 -11.78
CA GLU A 638 -9.15 29.36 -12.87
C GLU A 638 -7.81 28.69 -13.14
N ALA A 639 -7.80 27.37 -13.18
CA ALA A 639 -6.62 26.58 -13.51
C ALA A 639 -7.04 25.28 -14.20
N THR A 640 -6.14 24.67 -14.97
CA THR A 640 -6.33 23.32 -15.50
C THR A 640 -5.39 22.36 -14.79
N ILE A 641 -5.95 21.36 -14.12
CA ILE A 641 -5.20 20.28 -13.47
C ILE A 641 -4.94 19.20 -14.52
N GLU A 642 -3.67 18.90 -14.78
CA GLU A 642 -3.25 17.86 -15.73
C GLU A 642 -3.17 16.50 -15.04
N SER A 643 -2.52 16.44 -13.87
CA SER A 643 -2.40 15.21 -13.09
C SER A 643 -2.20 15.44 -11.59
N ILE A 644 -2.47 14.40 -10.80
CA ILE A 644 -2.16 14.31 -9.37
C ILE A 644 -1.50 12.94 -9.12
N THR A 645 -0.33 12.92 -8.48
CA THR A 645 0.40 11.71 -8.12
C THR A 645 0.51 11.59 -6.61
N ILE A 646 -0.05 10.51 -6.04
CA ILE A 646 -0.02 10.14 -4.61
C ILE A 646 0.05 8.60 -4.51
N GLY A 647 0.81 8.05 -3.57
CA GLY A 647 0.85 6.61 -3.30
C GLY A 647 1.38 5.77 -4.47
N CYS A 648 2.33 6.34 -5.22
CA CYS A 648 2.85 5.76 -6.46
C CYS A 648 1.79 5.48 -7.55
N ALA A 649 0.67 6.20 -7.48
CA ALA A 649 -0.36 6.24 -8.50
C ALA A 649 -0.52 7.68 -9.02
N GLU A 650 -0.42 7.85 -10.33
CA GLU A 650 -0.73 9.07 -11.05
C GLU A 650 -2.17 8.99 -11.56
N THR A 651 -2.95 10.02 -11.28
CA THR A 651 -4.23 10.28 -11.93
C THR A 651 -4.03 11.38 -12.96
N THR A 652 -4.23 11.10 -14.23
CA THR A 652 -4.31 12.11 -15.29
C THR A 652 -5.77 12.48 -15.55
N PHE A 653 -6.02 13.71 -15.97
CA PHE A 653 -7.36 14.17 -16.36
C PHE A 653 -7.42 14.42 -17.85
N GLY A 654 -8.53 14.03 -18.49
CA GLY A 654 -8.71 14.17 -19.93
C GLY A 654 -10.18 14.25 -20.32
N PHE A 655 -10.44 14.25 -21.62
CA PHE A 655 -11.80 14.27 -22.18
C PHE A 655 -11.96 13.13 -23.17
N GLU A 656 -13.09 12.42 -23.07
CA GLU A 656 -13.46 11.30 -23.90
C GLU A 656 -14.76 11.60 -24.65
N LEU A 657 -14.73 11.40 -25.97
CA LEU A 657 -15.92 11.44 -26.81
C LEU A 657 -16.66 10.10 -26.70
N GLU A 658 -17.98 10.15 -26.57
CA GLU A 658 -18.80 8.95 -26.51
C GLU A 658 -18.72 8.22 -27.86
N THR A 659 -18.11 7.03 -27.89
CA THR A 659 -17.94 6.25 -29.14
C THR A 659 -19.24 5.52 -29.47
N LEU A 660 -20.11 6.14 -30.25
CA LEU A 660 -21.23 5.44 -30.87
C LEU A 660 -20.69 4.37 -31.85
N ALA A 661 -21.28 3.17 -31.82
CA ALA A 661 -20.96 2.14 -32.81
C ALA A 661 -21.19 2.71 -34.22
N PRO A 662 -20.33 2.42 -35.21
CA PRO A 662 -20.52 2.95 -36.56
C PRO A 662 -21.86 2.44 -37.12
N PRO A 663 -22.63 3.29 -37.82
CA PRO A 663 -23.92 2.88 -38.38
C PRO A 663 -23.73 1.72 -39.35
N VAL A 664 -24.73 0.85 -39.47
CA VAL A 664 -24.76 -0.17 -40.53
C VAL A 664 -25.33 0.40 -41.82
N THR A 665 -24.92 -0.12 -42.97
CA THR A 665 -25.43 0.34 -44.27
C THR A 665 -26.43 -0.64 -44.89
N GLU A 666 -27.54 -0.11 -45.39
CA GLU A 666 -28.53 -0.80 -46.20
C GLU A 666 -28.64 -0.15 -47.58
N ARG A 667 -29.26 -0.82 -48.57
CA ARG A 667 -29.34 -0.26 -49.94
C ARG A 667 -30.67 -0.54 -50.61
N LEU A 668 -31.28 0.53 -51.15
CA LEU A 668 -32.45 0.49 -52.02
C LEU A 668 -32.03 0.89 -53.44
N ALA A 669 -32.04 -0.07 -54.38
CA ALA A 669 -31.56 0.15 -55.74
C ALA A 669 -32.21 -0.79 -56.74
N GLY A 670 -32.37 -0.30 -57.98
CA GLY A 670 -32.71 -1.11 -59.16
C GLY A 670 -31.66 -0.98 -60.26
N ASP A 671 -31.90 -1.67 -61.39
CA ASP A 671 -31.02 -1.62 -62.57
C ASP A 671 -30.97 -0.22 -63.20
N ASP A 672 -32.04 0.56 -63.06
CA ASP A 672 -32.08 1.96 -63.42
C ASP A 672 -32.97 2.77 -62.45
N ARG A 673 -33.09 4.09 -62.68
CA ARG A 673 -33.84 5.03 -61.82
C ARG A 673 -35.31 4.67 -61.60
N TYR A 674 -35.94 3.98 -62.54
CA TYR A 674 -37.34 3.58 -62.46
C TYR A 674 -37.47 2.38 -61.54
N GLU A 675 -36.60 1.38 -61.69
CA GLU A 675 -36.51 0.23 -60.80
C GLU A 675 -36.02 0.64 -59.39
N THR A 676 -35.13 1.63 -59.24
CA THR A 676 -34.79 2.20 -57.92
C THR A 676 -36.02 2.81 -57.25
N ALA A 677 -36.83 3.59 -57.99
CA ALA A 677 -38.08 4.14 -57.45
C ALA A 677 -39.08 3.04 -57.05
N VAL A 678 -39.12 1.92 -57.79
CA VAL A 678 -39.91 0.74 -57.41
C VAL A 678 -39.37 0.11 -56.12
N ALA A 679 -38.06 -0.11 -56.00
CA ALA A 679 -37.46 -0.68 -54.79
C ALA A 679 -37.75 0.17 -53.53
N ILE A 680 -37.68 1.51 -53.67
CA ILE A 680 -38.04 2.45 -52.60
C ILE A 680 -39.52 2.34 -52.23
N SER A 681 -40.39 2.17 -53.22
CA SER A 681 -41.83 1.97 -52.99
C SER A 681 -42.15 0.62 -52.34
N GLU A 682 -41.44 -0.45 -52.70
CA GLU A 682 -41.60 -1.76 -52.08
C GLU A 682 -41.20 -1.75 -50.60
N ASP A 683 -40.14 -1.02 -50.25
CA ASP A 683 -39.65 -0.85 -48.88
C ASP A 683 -40.60 0.00 -48.02
N GLY A 684 -40.98 1.19 -48.52
CA GLY A 684 -41.84 2.12 -47.79
C GLY A 684 -43.31 1.73 -47.74
N PHE A 685 -43.80 1.02 -48.76
CA PHE A 685 -45.22 0.70 -48.94
C PHE A 685 -45.46 -0.80 -49.20
N PRO A 686 -45.02 -1.70 -48.29
CA PRO A 686 -45.14 -3.14 -48.49
C PRO A 686 -46.61 -3.60 -48.52
N SER A 687 -47.50 -2.83 -47.89
CA SER A 687 -48.94 -3.11 -47.80
C SER A 687 -49.80 -2.43 -48.89
N GLY A 688 -49.17 -1.71 -49.82
CA GLY A 688 -49.88 -0.86 -50.79
C GLY A 688 -49.98 0.60 -50.34
N ALA A 689 -50.56 1.45 -51.20
CA ALA A 689 -50.76 2.88 -50.95
C ALA A 689 -52.05 3.36 -51.61
N ASP A 690 -52.82 4.22 -50.93
CA ASP A 690 -54.08 4.75 -51.46
C ASP A 690 -53.88 5.77 -52.59
N THR A 691 -52.77 6.52 -52.52
CA THR A 691 -52.34 7.50 -53.52
C THR A 691 -50.94 7.13 -54.03
N VAL A 692 -50.65 7.40 -55.31
CA VAL A 692 -49.29 7.32 -55.88
C VAL A 692 -48.99 8.56 -56.69
N TYR A 693 -47.82 9.16 -56.48
CA TYR A 693 -47.34 10.27 -57.29
C TYR A 693 -46.48 9.76 -58.45
N ILE A 694 -46.70 10.29 -59.65
CA ILE A 694 -45.93 9.98 -60.85
C ILE A 694 -45.25 11.24 -61.38
N ALA A 695 -43.92 11.22 -61.40
CA ALA A 695 -43.12 12.31 -61.96
C ALA A 695 -42.25 11.85 -63.14
N ASN A 696 -41.76 12.81 -63.92
CA ASN A 696 -40.75 12.53 -64.93
C ASN A 696 -39.41 12.16 -64.24
N GLY A 697 -38.80 11.03 -64.60
CA GLY A 697 -37.52 10.61 -64.03
C GLY A 697 -36.27 11.20 -64.72
N VAL A 698 -36.43 11.94 -65.82
CA VAL A 698 -35.33 12.54 -66.61
C VAL A 698 -35.10 14.01 -66.22
N GLY A 699 -36.14 14.73 -65.80
CA GLY A 699 -36.07 16.00 -65.10
C GLY A 699 -36.25 15.82 -63.60
N TYR A 700 -35.83 16.81 -62.80
CA TYR A 700 -35.90 16.75 -61.34
C TYR A 700 -36.94 17.69 -60.74
N ALA A 701 -37.22 18.84 -61.38
CA ALA A 701 -37.88 19.95 -60.70
C ALA A 701 -39.29 19.63 -60.20
N ASP A 702 -40.11 18.94 -61.02
CA ASP A 702 -41.46 18.56 -60.62
C ASP A 702 -41.46 17.49 -59.51
N ALA A 703 -40.47 16.59 -59.53
CA ALA A 703 -40.32 15.54 -58.53
C ALA A 703 -39.82 16.07 -57.17
N LEU A 704 -38.92 17.05 -57.16
CA LEU A 704 -38.41 17.66 -55.91
C LEU A 704 -39.53 18.32 -55.10
N SER A 705 -40.45 19.04 -55.76
CA SER A 705 -41.61 19.63 -55.08
C SER A 705 -42.69 18.60 -54.75
N ALA A 706 -42.72 17.46 -55.44
CA ALA A 706 -43.67 16.40 -55.17
C ALA A 706 -43.30 15.55 -53.94
N ALA A 707 -42.03 15.50 -53.53
CA ALA A 707 -41.62 14.67 -52.40
C ALA A 707 -42.34 15.02 -51.07
N PRO A 708 -42.38 16.29 -50.62
CA PRO A 708 -43.17 16.66 -49.43
C PRO A 708 -44.68 16.41 -49.62
N ALA A 709 -45.22 16.63 -50.82
CA ALA A 709 -46.63 16.39 -51.10
C ALA A 709 -46.99 14.89 -51.03
N ALA A 710 -46.12 14.03 -51.56
CA ALA A 710 -46.27 12.58 -51.48
C ALA A 710 -46.16 12.10 -50.03
N ALA A 711 -45.27 12.68 -49.23
CA ALA A 711 -45.19 12.43 -47.80
C ALA A 711 -46.46 12.85 -47.05
N GLN A 712 -47.01 14.03 -47.36
CA GLN A 712 -48.25 14.54 -46.76
C GLN A 712 -49.46 13.61 -47.02
N ASP A 713 -49.48 12.94 -48.17
CA ASP A 713 -50.50 11.97 -48.57
C ASP A 713 -50.16 10.52 -48.15
N ASN A 714 -49.02 10.29 -47.49
CA ASN A 714 -48.46 8.96 -47.21
C ASN A 714 -48.44 8.07 -48.47
N ALA A 715 -47.80 8.56 -49.53
CA ALA A 715 -47.80 8.00 -50.87
C ALA A 715 -46.37 7.84 -51.43
N PRO A 716 -46.09 6.79 -52.22
CA PRO A 716 -44.82 6.68 -52.93
C PRO A 716 -44.78 7.63 -54.12
N LEU A 717 -43.56 8.08 -54.44
CA LEU A 717 -43.23 8.79 -55.68
C LEU A 717 -42.54 7.83 -56.65
N LEU A 718 -43.23 7.45 -57.73
CA LEU A 718 -42.66 6.67 -58.81
C LEU A 718 -42.26 7.58 -59.99
N LEU A 719 -41.30 7.10 -60.77
CA LEU A 719 -40.73 7.85 -61.90
C LEU A 719 -41.10 7.21 -63.24
N THR A 720 -41.26 8.03 -64.28
CA THR A 720 -41.50 7.56 -65.65
C THR A 720 -40.71 8.38 -66.68
N PRO A 721 -40.29 7.81 -67.82
CA PRO A 721 -39.98 8.59 -69.02
C PRO A 721 -41.20 9.39 -69.48
N ALA A 722 -40.97 10.45 -70.26
CA ALA A 722 -42.04 11.36 -70.69
C ALA A 722 -43.16 10.69 -71.50
N ASN A 723 -42.81 9.72 -72.34
CA ASN A 723 -43.72 9.18 -73.37
C ASN A 723 -44.11 7.71 -73.17
N THR A 724 -43.51 7.01 -72.22
CA THR A 724 -43.70 5.56 -72.03
C THR A 724 -43.72 5.23 -70.55
N LEU A 725 -44.75 4.51 -70.08
CA LEU A 725 -44.79 3.94 -68.73
C LEU A 725 -43.98 2.64 -68.69
N PRO A 726 -42.86 2.56 -67.94
CA PRO A 726 -42.03 1.36 -67.84
C PRO A 726 -42.82 0.17 -67.31
N SER A 727 -42.42 -1.04 -67.71
CA SER A 727 -43.06 -2.27 -67.24
C SER A 727 -42.89 -2.49 -65.74
N ALA A 728 -41.73 -2.12 -65.17
CA ALA A 728 -41.48 -2.21 -63.73
C ALA A 728 -42.43 -1.31 -62.95
N VAL A 729 -42.54 -0.03 -63.35
CA VAL A 729 -43.46 0.94 -62.74
C VAL A 729 -44.92 0.51 -62.88
N ARG A 730 -45.31 -0.04 -64.04
CA ARG A 730 -46.64 -0.61 -64.23
C ARG A 730 -46.89 -1.81 -63.30
N ALA A 731 -45.92 -2.69 -63.13
CA ALA A 731 -46.04 -3.83 -62.21
C ALA A 731 -46.21 -3.34 -60.77
N GLU A 732 -45.42 -2.34 -60.37
CA GLU A 732 -45.50 -1.76 -59.04
C GLU A 732 -46.84 -1.07 -58.78
N LEU A 733 -47.37 -0.31 -59.75
CA LEU A 733 -48.72 0.26 -59.66
C LEU A 733 -49.80 -0.83 -59.49
N ASN A 734 -49.64 -2.01 -60.10
CA ASN A 734 -50.57 -3.13 -59.85
C ASN A 734 -50.37 -3.75 -58.46
N ARG A 735 -49.15 -3.77 -57.91
CA ARG A 735 -48.88 -4.22 -56.54
C ARG A 735 -49.52 -3.28 -55.53
N LEU A 736 -49.31 -1.97 -55.69
CA LEU A 736 -49.85 -0.93 -54.83
C LEU A 736 -51.38 -0.81 -54.94
N SER A 737 -51.93 -0.98 -56.15
CA SER A 737 -53.35 -0.82 -56.47
C SER A 737 -53.99 0.46 -55.90
N PRO A 738 -53.42 1.66 -56.17
CA PRO A 738 -53.91 2.90 -55.57
C PRO A 738 -55.30 3.30 -56.07
N ALA A 739 -56.04 4.00 -55.22
CA ALA A 739 -57.29 4.64 -55.59
C ALA A 739 -57.04 5.88 -56.46
N THR A 740 -55.97 6.63 -56.18
CA THR A 740 -55.62 7.88 -56.87
C THR A 740 -54.18 7.84 -57.38
N ILE A 741 -53.97 8.31 -58.61
CA ILE A 741 -52.65 8.54 -59.18
C ILE A 741 -52.52 10.02 -59.52
N VAL A 742 -51.56 10.70 -58.89
CA VAL A 742 -51.29 12.12 -59.10
C VAL A 742 -50.09 12.27 -60.03
N ILE A 743 -50.33 12.71 -61.26
CA ILE A 743 -49.29 13.08 -62.21
C ILE A 743 -48.80 14.49 -61.88
N VAL A 744 -47.52 14.61 -61.52
CA VAL A 744 -46.88 15.91 -61.28
C VAL A 744 -46.08 16.34 -62.52
N GLY A 745 -46.41 17.54 -63.01
CA GLY A 745 -45.84 18.11 -64.22
C GLY A 745 -46.77 18.07 -65.44
N GLY A 746 -46.52 18.99 -66.37
CA GLY A 746 -47.33 19.14 -67.58
C GLY A 746 -47.15 17.99 -68.58
N THR A 747 -47.90 18.03 -69.68
CA THR A 747 -47.86 16.97 -70.72
C THR A 747 -46.51 16.84 -71.43
N ALA A 748 -45.63 17.84 -71.33
CA ALA A 748 -44.26 17.74 -71.80
C ALA A 748 -43.37 16.88 -70.87
N ALA A 749 -43.67 16.86 -69.57
CA ALA A 749 -42.96 16.06 -68.57
C ALA A 749 -43.53 14.64 -68.49
N VAL A 750 -44.86 14.50 -68.45
CA VAL A 750 -45.56 13.22 -68.46
C VAL A 750 -46.70 13.32 -69.47
N SER A 751 -46.48 12.76 -70.66
CA SER A 751 -47.40 12.88 -71.80
C SER A 751 -48.79 12.29 -71.55
N THR A 752 -49.74 12.73 -72.37
CA THR A 752 -51.09 12.17 -72.39
C THR A 752 -51.10 10.67 -72.71
N SER A 753 -50.08 10.13 -73.40
CA SER A 753 -50.01 8.68 -73.62
C SER A 753 -49.67 7.89 -72.35
N VAL A 754 -48.88 8.48 -71.44
CA VAL A 754 -48.63 7.89 -70.12
C VAL A 754 -49.88 8.01 -69.25
N GLU A 755 -50.53 9.17 -69.23
CA GLU A 755 -51.81 9.40 -68.54
C GLU A 755 -52.88 8.38 -68.95
N ASN A 756 -53.14 8.23 -70.26
CA ASN A 756 -54.06 7.22 -70.78
C ASN A 756 -53.66 5.78 -70.37
N ALA A 757 -52.35 5.51 -70.24
CA ALA A 757 -51.86 4.21 -69.82
C ALA A 757 -52.08 3.94 -68.32
N LEU A 758 -52.10 4.99 -67.49
CA LEU A 758 -52.42 4.95 -66.07
C LEU A 758 -53.94 4.77 -65.86
N GLU A 759 -54.76 5.53 -66.59
CA GLU A 759 -56.23 5.37 -66.59
C GLU A 759 -56.67 3.95 -67.03
N GLY A 760 -55.90 3.36 -67.95
CA GLY A 760 -56.14 2.01 -68.47
C GLY A 760 -55.65 0.85 -67.59
N LEU A 761 -55.21 1.11 -66.36
CA LEU A 761 -54.80 0.06 -65.41
C LEU A 761 -56.00 -0.78 -64.96
N SER A 762 -55.73 -2.04 -64.57
CA SER A 762 -56.79 -3.04 -64.34
C SER A 762 -57.73 -2.73 -63.17
N PHE A 763 -57.29 -1.89 -62.23
CA PHE A 763 -58.04 -1.44 -61.06
C PHE A 763 -58.67 -0.04 -61.25
N SER A 764 -58.50 0.59 -62.43
CA SER A 764 -59.15 1.85 -62.84
C SER A 764 -59.04 2.99 -61.79
N PRO A 765 -57.82 3.47 -61.50
CA PRO A 765 -57.61 4.56 -60.54
C PRO A 765 -58.19 5.89 -61.03
N SER A 766 -58.45 6.82 -60.10
CA SER A 766 -58.61 8.24 -60.43
C SER A 766 -57.24 8.80 -60.83
N VAL A 767 -57.14 9.42 -62.00
CA VAL A 767 -55.88 10.03 -62.46
C VAL A 767 -56.05 11.55 -62.46
N GLU A 768 -55.23 12.23 -61.66
CA GLU A 768 -55.25 13.68 -61.52
C GLU A 768 -53.90 14.27 -61.94
N ARG A 769 -53.91 15.46 -62.52
CA ARG A 769 -52.68 16.13 -62.99
C ARG A 769 -52.50 17.46 -62.29
N VAL A 770 -51.38 17.63 -61.62
CA VAL A 770 -50.96 18.87 -60.98
C VAL A 770 -49.78 19.46 -61.75
N ALA A 771 -49.99 20.60 -62.40
CA ALA A 771 -49.00 21.20 -63.29
C ALA A 771 -49.16 22.71 -63.43
N GLY A 772 -48.04 23.40 -63.62
CA GLY A 772 -47.98 24.81 -63.98
C GLY A 772 -47.35 25.06 -65.35
N ALA A 773 -47.26 26.34 -65.74
CA ALA A 773 -46.65 26.76 -67.00
C ALA A 773 -45.13 26.53 -67.05
N ASP A 774 -44.48 26.48 -65.89
CA ASP A 774 -43.06 26.18 -65.71
C ASP A 774 -42.84 25.49 -64.35
N ARG A 775 -41.59 25.13 -64.05
CA ARG A 775 -41.22 24.44 -62.80
C ARG A 775 -41.59 25.19 -61.52
N TYR A 776 -41.59 26.52 -61.56
CA TYR A 776 -41.93 27.35 -60.39
C TYR A 776 -43.44 27.34 -60.19
N ALA A 777 -44.21 27.52 -61.27
CA ALA A 777 -45.65 27.40 -61.24
C ALA A 777 -46.11 25.98 -60.86
N THR A 778 -45.44 24.93 -61.33
CA THR A 778 -45.72 23.55 -60.90
C THR A 778 -45.46 23.37 -59.41
N SER A 779 -44.34 23.86 -58.88
CA SER A 779 -44.05 23.75 -57.43
C SER A 779 -45.12 24.41 -56.55
N ARG A 780 -45.63 25.58 -56.96
CA ARG A 780 -46.74 26.26 -56.25
C ARG A 780 -48.06 25.52 -56.39
N ALA A 781 -48.34 24.95 -57.56
CA ALA A 781 -49.55 24.14 -57.77
C ALA A 781 -49.53 22.84 -56.96
N ILE A 782 -48.35 22.23 -56.77
CA ILE A 782 -48.18 21.07 -55.89
C ILE A 782 -48.39 21.48 -54.42
N ALA A 783 -47.85 22.62 -54.02
CA ALA A 783 -48.06 23.15 -52.67
C ALA A 783 -49.55 23.39 -52.38
N ASP A 784 -50.26 24.08 -53.29
CA ASP A 784 -51.71 24.34 -53.20
C ASP A 784 -52.57 23.06 -53.21
N TYR A 785 -52.14 22.04 -53.96
CA TYR A 785 -52.85 20.75 -54.01
C TYR A 785 -52.75 19.98 -52.69
N ALA A 786 -51.54 19.87 -52.11
CA ALA A 786 -51.28 18.96 -50.99
C ALA A 786 -51.33 19.63 -49.61
N PHE A 787 -51.15 20.96 -49.53
CA PHE A 787 -51.02 21.67 -48.27
C PHE A 787 -52.09 22.75 -48.13
N ALA A 788 -52.67 22.85 -46.93
CA ALA A 788 -53.63 23.89 -46.58
C ALA A 788 -52.92 25.06 -45.89
N THR A 789 -53.04 25.19 -44.57
CA THR A 789 -52.28 26.18 -43.79
C THR A 789 -51.03 25.52 -43.20
N VAL A 790 -49.87 26.13 -43.43
CA VAL A 790 -48.57 25.66 -42.92
C VAL A 790 -47.85 26.81 -42.20
N GLY A 791 -47.10 26.51 -41.14
CA GLY A 791 -46.31 27.53 -40.43
C GLY A 791 -45.03 27.92 -41.18
N ALA A 792 -44.43 26.94 -41.86
CA ALA A 792 -43.13 27.05 -42.49
C ALA A 792 -43.14 26.57 -43.95
N VAL A 793 -42.29 27.20 -44.78
CA VAL A 793 -42.03 26.81 -46.17
C VAL A 793 -40.53 26.79 -46.42
N TYR A 794 -40.04 25.75 -47.10
CA TYR A 794 -38.69 25.78 -47.68
C TYR A 794 -38.73 26.34 -49.10
N ILE A 795 -37.81 27.25 -49.39
CA ILE A 795 -37.51 27.69 -50.76
C ILE A 795 -36.16 27.15 -51.20
N ALA A 796 -36.12 26.69 -52.45
CA ALA A 796 -34.90 26.22 -53.07
C ALA A 796 -34.80 26.69 -54.52
N SER A 797 -33.58 26.76 -55.05
CA SER A 797 -33.37 27.18 -56.43
C SER A 797 -33.90 26.14 -57.41
N GLY A 798 -34.87 26.47 -58.24
CA GLY A 798 -35.33 25.58 -59.31
C GLY A 798 -34.31 25.42 -60.45
N LEU A 799 -33.11 26.01 -60.36
CA LEU A 799 -32.04 25.92 -61.36
C LEU A 799 -31.03 24.81 -61.07
N ASN A 800 -31.04 24.24 -59.87
CA ASN A 800 -30.19 23.13 -59.43
C ASN A 800 -31.01 22.19 -58.51
N PHE A 801 -30.45 21.06 -58.10
CA PHE A 801 -31.21 20.02 -57.37
C PHE A 801 -30.75 19.68 -55.93
N PRO A 802 -29.44 19.68 -55.56
CA PRO A 802 -29.01 19.06 -54.30
C PRO A 802 -29.64 19.68 -53.04
N ASP A 803 -29.76 21.01 -53.01
CA ASP A 803 -30.32 21.73 -51.86
C ASP A 803 -31.82 21.44 -51.70
N ALA A 804 -32.56 21.46 -52.82
CA ALA A 804 -33.99 21.15 -52.86
C ALA A 804 -34.28 19.67 -52.50
N LEU A 805 -33.35 18.77 -52.84
CA LEU A 805 -33.46 17.35 -52.56
C LEU A 805 -33.38 17.05 -51.05
N THR A 806 -32.43 17.70 -50.37
CA THR A 806 -32.27 17.60 -48.92
C THR A 806 -33.36 18.37 -48.18
N ALA A 807 -33.83 19.49 -48.75
CA ALA A 807 -34.92 20.28 -48.18
C ALA A 807 -36.28 19.57 -48.20
N GLY A 808 -36.46 18.50 -49.00
CA GLY A 808 -37.72 17.76 -49.07
C GLY A 808 -38.14 17.18 -47.72
N PRO A 809 -37.34 16.27 -47.12
CA PRO A 809 -37.62 15.72 -45.80
C PRO A 809 -37.65 16.78 -44.70
N ALA A 810 -36.73 17.75 -44.73
CA ALA A 810 -36.72 18.86 -43.77
C ALA A 810 -38.01 19.71 -43.83
N ALA A 811 -38.56 19.95 -45.03
CA ALA A 811 -39.83 20.65 -45.17
C ALA A 811 -41.00 19.82 -44.66
N ALA A 812 -41.00 18.51 -44.93
CA ALA A 812 -42.03 17.59 -44.46
C ALA A 812 -42.04 17.45 -42.93
N GLU A 813 -40.87 17.48 -42.29
CA GLU A 813 -40.73 17.50 -40.82
C GLU A 813 -41.43 18.73 -40.20
N LEU A 814 -41.38 19.88 -40.89
CA LEU A 814 -42.13 21.07 -40.51
C LEU A 814 -43.59 21.08 -41.00
N GLY A 815 -44.06 19.99 -41.63
CA GLY A 815 -45.38 19.88 -42.24
C GLY A 815 -45.61 20.82 -43.43
N GLY A 816 -44.53 21.27 -44.09
CA GLY A 816 -44.54 22.29 -45.12
C GLY A 816 -44.04 21.82 -46.50
N PRO A 817 -44.29 22.62 -47.57
CA PRO A 817 -43.84 22.31 -48.92
C PRO A 817 -42.41 22.81 -49.20
N VAL A 818 -41.83 22.28 -50.28
CA VAL A 818 -40.68 22.87 -50.99
C VAL A 818 -41.17 23.65 -52.22
N ILE A 819 -41.05 24.98 -52.17
CA ILE A 819 -41.39 25.87 -53.29
C ILE A 819 -40.11 26.23 -54.07
N LEU A 820 -40.10 25.93 -55.37
CA LEU A 820 -38.97 26.26 -56.23
C LEU A 820 -39.05 27.71 -56.68
N VAL A 821 -37.91 28.39 -56.62
CA VAL A 821 -37.78 29.80 -57.04
C VAL A 821 -36.67 29.97 -58.07
N ARG A 822 -36.76 31.01 -58.89
CA ARG A 822 -35.62 31.43 -59.73
C ARG A 822 -34.59 32.11 -58.84
N GLY A 823 -33.78 31.32 -58.14
CA GLY A 823 -32.97 31.83 -57.04
C GLY A 823 -31.90 32.86 -57.44
N THR A 824 -31.49 32.95 -58.71
CA THR A 824 -30.57 33.99 -59.19
C THR A 824 -31.22 35.35 -59.46
N SER A 825 -32.56 35.45 -59.38
CA SER A 825 -33.28 36.73 -59.44
C SER A 825 -32.99 37.59 -58.20
N SER A 826 -33.11 38.91 -58.33
CA SER A 826 -32.93 39.85 -57.22
C SER A 826 -34.07 39.84 -56.19
N SER A 827 -35.24 39.28 -56.55
CA SER A 827 -36.46 39.21 -55.74
C SER A 827 -37.32 38.03 -56.20
N LEU A 828 -38.23 37.58 -55.34
CA LEU A 828 -39.29 36.63 -55.67
C LEU A 828 -40.31 37.26 -56.61
N ASP A 829 -40.98 36.41 -57.39
CA ASP A 829 -42.14 36.83 -58.18
C ASP A 829 -43.39 36.97 -57.31
N ALA A 830 -44.35 37.79 -57.75
CA ALA A 830 -45.58 38.04 -57.00
C ALA A 830 -46.42 36.77 -56.80
N ALA A 831 -46.32 35.79 -57.70
CA ALA A 831 -47.06 34.53 -57.56
C ALA A 831 -46.51 33.66 -56.43
N THR A 832 -45.21 33.76 -56.13
CA THR A 832 -44.57 33.06 -55.02
C THR A 832 -44.95 33.67 -53.69
N LEU A 833 -44.99 35.00 -53.60
CA LEU A 833 -45.49 35.68 -52.40
C LEU A 833 -46.96 35.35 -52.14
N GLN A 834 -47.78 35.36 -53.20
CA GLN A 834 -49.19 34.96 -53.08
C GLN A 834 -49.33 33.51 -52.59
N ALA A 835 -48.47 32.59 -53.04
CA ALA A 835 -48.49 31.22 -52.55
C ALA A 835 -48.15 31.14 -51.05
N PHE A 836 -47.26 31.98 -50.52
CA PHE A 836 -47.00 32.04 -49.08
C PHE A 836 -48.20 32.59 -48.30
N ASP A 837 -48.88 33.62 -48.84
CA ASP A 837 -50.11 34.16 -48.24
C ASP A 837 -51.22 33.12 -48.21
N ASP A 838 -51.42 32.37 -49.30
CA ASP A 838 -52.45 31.33 -49.44
C ASP A 838 -52.19 30.18 -48.45
N LEU A 839 -50.92 29.82 -48.27
CA LEU A 839 -50.45 28.85 -47.27
C LEU A 839 -50.44 29.39 -45.83
N SER A 840 -50.62 30.71 -45.66
CA SER A 840 -50.44 31.44 -44.40
C SER A 840 -49.07 31.21 -43.72
N ALA A 841 -48.03 31.03 -44.54
CA ALA A 841 -46.67 30.78 -44.06
C ALA A 841 -46.08 32.04 -43.43
N THR A 842 -45.45 31.90 -42.26
CA THR A 842 -44.76 33.01 -41.57
C THR A 842 -43.25 32.80 -41.47
N GLU A 843 -42.82 31.54 -41.57
CA GLU A 843 -41.43 31.12 -41.52
C GLU A 843 -40.98 30.63 -42.90
N ILE A 844 -39.89 31.19 -43.41
CA ILE A 844 -39.33 30.85 -44.71
C ILE A 844 -37.89 30.38 -44.53
N TYR A 845 -37.66 29.11 -44.86
CA TYR A 845 -36.35 28.50 -44.85
C TYR A 845 -35.74 28.56 -46.24
N ILE A 846 -34.52 29.05 -46.37
CA ILE A 846 -33.79 29.14 -47.63
C ILE A 846 -32.76 28.03 -47.69
N ALA A 847 -32.99 27.05 -48.55
CA ALA A 847 -32.04 25.98 -48.82
C ALA A 847 -30.98 26.47 -49.83
N GLY A 848 -29.73 26.53 -49.37
CA GLY A 848 -28.57 26.87 -50.19
C GLY A 848 -28.06 28.30 -50.03
N GLY A 849 -26.80 28.52 -50.44
CA GLY A 849 -26.10 29.79 -50.31
C GLY A 849 -26.62 30.91 -51.22
N THR A 850 -26.02 32.10 -51.08
CA THR A 850 -26.43 33.30 -51.83
C THR A 850 -26.18 33.22 -53.34
N THR A 851 -25.38 32.26 -53.79
CA THR A 851 -25.10 32.01 -55.21
C THR A 851 -26.23 31.26 -55.92
N VAL A 852 -27.02 30.48 -55.17
CA VAL A 852 -28.13 29.67 -55.69
C VAL A 852 -29.49 30.26 -55.37
N VAL A 853 -29.64 30.90 -54.20
CA VAL A 853 -30.80 31.75 -53.82
C VAL A 853 -30.29 33.09 -53.30
N SER A 854 -30.46 34.14 -54.09
CA SER A 854 -29.79 35.43 -53.92
C SER A 854 -30.04 36.08 -52.55
N GLY A 855 -29.08 36.90 -52.10
CA GLY A 855 -29.26 37.74 -50.92
C GLY A 855 -30.42 38.75 -51.07
N GLY A 856 -30.74 39.15 -52.31
CA GLY A 856 -31.87 40.03 -52.60
C GLY A 856 -33.22 39.39 -52.27
N ILE A 857 -33.40 38.11 -52.58
CA ILE A 857 -34.59 37.33 -52.17
C ILE A 857 -34.72 37.31 -50.65
N GLN A 858 -33.64 37.04 -49.92
CA GLN A 858 -33.65 37.05 -48.46
C GLN A 858 -33.98 38.44 -47.90
N SER A 859 -33.37 39.50 -48.44
CA SER A 859 -33.67 40.87 -48.01
C SER A 859 -35.12 41.26 -48.26
N GLN A 860 -35.72 40.80 -49.38
CA GLN A 860 -37.14 41.01 -49.65
C GLN A 860 -38.00 40.33 -48.59
N LEU A 861 -37.79 39.04 -48.33
CA LEU A 861 -38.58 38.29 -47.35
C LEU A 861 -38.53 38.92 -45.96
N VAL A 862 -37.34 39.34 -45.51
CA VAL A 862 -37.19 40.08 -44.24
C VAL A 862 -37.93 41.41 -44.26
N SER A 863 -37.89 42.15 -45.38
CA SER A 863 -38.62 43.42 -45.51
C SER A 863 -40.14 43.26 -45.52
N GLU A 864 -40.62 42.07 -45.91
CA GLU A 864 -42.03 41.67 -45.89
C GLU A 864 -42.42 41.01 -44.55
N SER A 865 -41.54 41.06 -43.55
CA SER A 865 -41.78 40.58 -42.17
C SER A 865 -41.90 39.06 -42.01
N TYR A 866 -41.43 38.27 -42.97
CA TYR A 866 -41.24 36.83 -42.78
C TYR A 866 -40.09 36.58 -41.80
N GLN A 867 -40.19 35.51 -41.01
CA GLN A 867 -39.05 34.97 -40.28
C GLN A 867 -38.21 34.15 -41.25
N VAL A 868 -36.98 34.56 -41.49
CA VAL A 868 -36.15 33.96 -42.55
C VAL A 868 -34.93 33.29 -41.96
N GLN A 869 -34.80 31.99 -42.21
CA GLN A 869 -33.60 31.22 -41.86
C GLN A 869 -32.96 30.70 -43.14
N ARG A 870 -31.64 30.84 -43.26
CA ARG A 870 -30.88 30.26 -44.38
C ARG A 870 -30.03 29.12 -43.87
N THR A 871 -30.16 27.96 -44.50
CA THR A 871 -29.36 26.76 -44.25
C THR A 871 -28.47 26.51 -45.46
N SER A 872 -27.17 26.72 -45.30
CA SER A 872 -26.20 26.65 -46.40
C SER A 872 -24.80 26.32 -45.91
N GLY A 873 -24.02 25.64 -46.76
CA GLY A 873 -22.58 25.45 -46.58
C GLY A 873 -21.79 25.80 -47.85
N ASP A 874 -20.47 25.56 -47.80
CA ASP A 874 -19.54 25.90 -48.89
C ASP A 874 -19.78 25.07 -50.17
N ASP A 875 -20.34 23.88 -50.02
CA ASP A 875 -20.76 23.02 -51.11
C ASP A 875 -22.10 22.33 -50.82
N ARG A 876 -22.51 21.43 -51.73
CA ARG A 876 -23.78 20.69 -51.62
C ARG A 876 -23.83 19.73 -50.44
N TYR A 877 -22.68 19.23 -49.98
CA TYR A 877 -22.58 18.29 -48.88
C TYR A 877 -22.70 19.04 -47.55
N ALA A 878 -21.95 20.13 -47.38
CA ALA A 878 -22.08 21.02 -46.24
C ALA A 878 -23.47 21.69 -46.17
N THR A 879 -24.09 21.99 -47.33
CA THR A 879 -25.48 22.48 -47.36
C THR A 879 -26.46 21.42 -46.89
N SER A 880 -26.26 20.13 -47.23
CA SER A 880 -27.12 19.05 -46.73
C SER A 880 -27.01 18.86 -45.21
N VAL A 881 -25.79 18.98 -44.66
CA VAL A 881 -25.57 18.97 -43.20
C VAL A 881 -26.33 20.11 -42.53
N ALA A 882 -26.14 21.35 -43.00
CA ALA A 882 -26.79 22.53 -42.40
C ALA A 882 -28.33 22.50 -42.50
N ILE A 883 -28.91 21.84 -43.52
CA ILE A 883 -30.36 21.63 -43.61
C ILE A 883 -30.81 20.59 -42.59
N ASN A 884 -30.13 19.45 -42.49
CA ASN A 884 -30.52 18.37 -41.60
C ASN A 884 -30.34 18.74 -40.12
N GLU A 885 -29.22 19.38 -39.73
CA GLU A 885 -29.00 19.88 -38.36
C GLU A 885 -30.03 20.93 -37.92
N ASN A 886 -30.64 21.62 -38.87
CA ASN A 886 -31.70 22.57 -38.56
C ASN A 886 -33.06 21.90 -38.36
N ALA A 887 -33.31 20.77 -39.04
CA ALA A 887 -34.62 20.13 -39.08
C ALA A 887 -34.74 18.95 -38.11
N PHE A 888 -33.64 18.27 -37.77
CA PHE A 888 -33.65 17.02 -37.01
C PHE A 888 -32.71 17.12 -35.79
N ASP A 889 -33.21 16.70 -34.62
CA ASP A 889 -32.45 16.72 -33.36
C ASP A 889 -31.71 15.40 -33.09
N ALA A 890 -32.36 14.25 -33.33
CA ALA A 890 -31.77 12.91 -33.20
C ALA A 890 -32.59 11.87 -33.98
N GLU A 891 -31.93 11.00 -34.76
CA GLU A 891 -32.58 10.00 -35.61
C GLU A 891 -31.72 8.74 -35.77
N THR A 892 -32.33 7.57 -35.62
CA THR A 892 -31.62 6.27 -35.72
C THR A 892 -31.44 5.79 -37.16
N VAL A 893 -32.19 6.36 -38.12
CA VAL A 893 -32.13 6.00 -39.54
C VAL A 893 -31.95 7.27 -40.36
N VAL A 894 -31.02 7.22 -41.33
CA VAL A 894 -30.82 8.32 -42.29
C VAL A 894 -30.76 7.77 -43.71
N TYR A 895 -31.18 8.55 -44.70
CA TYR A 895 -30.99 8.23 -46.10
C TYR A 895 -29.76 8.93 -46.67
N LEU A 896 -28.99 8.25 -47.50
CA LEU A 896 -27.84 8.81 -48.20
C LEU A 896 -28.03 8.64 -49.71
N ALA A 897 -27.96 9.73 -50.45
CA ALA A 897 -27.99 9.73 -51.91
C ALA A 897 -26.72 10.35 -52.49
N THR A 898 -26.45 10.14 -53.78
CA THR A 898 -25.37 10.88 -54.45
C THR A 898 -25.75 12.33 -54.66
N GLY A 899 -24.86 13.26 -54.32
CA GLY A 899 -25.00 14.67 -54.63
C GLY A 899 -24.63 15.00 -56.07
N GLU A 900 -24.07 14.06 -56.84
CA GLU A 900 -23.55 14.28 -58.20
C GLU A 900 -24.61 14.03 -59.30
N SER A 901 -25.68 13.32 -58.96
CA SER A 901 -26.87 13.03 -59.78
C SER A 901 -28.13 13.14 -58.91
N PHE A 902 -29.33 13.02 -59.48
CA PHE A 902 -30.59 13.25 -58.75
C PHE A 902 -31.55 12.06 -58.75
N ALA A 903 -31.48 11.18 -59.75
CA ALA A 903 -32.62 10.32 -60.10
C ALA A 903 -33.04 9.34 -59.01
N ASP A 904 -32.06 8.67 -58.38
CA ASP A 904 -32.32 7.70 -57.30
C ASP A 904 -32.82 8.38 -56.01
N ALA A 905 -32.45 9.65 -55.83
CA ALA A 905 -32.80 10.42 -54.65
C ALA A 905 -34.22 10.99 -54.69
N LEU A 906 -34.83 11.16 -55.87
CA LEU A 906 -36.16 11.78 -55.99
C LEU A 906 -37.23 10.97 -55.25
N ALA A 907 -37.32 9.67 -55.54
CA ALA A 907 -38.24 8.77 -54.84
C ALA A 907 -37.85 8.59 -53.37
N GLY A 908 -36.55 8.52 -53.08
CA GLY A 908 -36.05 8.34 -51.72
C GLY A 908 -36.28 9.57 -50.83
N SER A 909 -36.28 10.78 -51.40
CA SER A 909 -36.64 12.02 -50.72
C SER A 909 -38.12 12.01 -50.29
N ALA A 910 -39.02 11.45 -51.12
CA ALA A 910 -40.42 11.27 -50.74
C ALA A 910 -40.58 10.25 -49.60
N LEU A 911 -39.82 9.16 -49.63
CA LEU A 911 -39.84 8.15 -48.55
C LEU A 911 -39.27 8.71 -47.24
N ALA A 912 -38.09 9.35 -47.30
CA ALA A 912 -37.45 9.99 -46.15
C ALA A 912 -38.38 11.05 -45.52
N ALA A 913 -39.04 11.87 -46.36
CA ALA A 913 -40.05 12.82 -45.95
C ALA A 913 -41.27 12.15 -45.28
N GLY A 914 -41.78 11.04 -45.83
CA GLY A 914 -42.91 10.31 -45.26
C GLY A 914 -42.59 9.60 -43.94
N GLN A 915 -41.31 9.26 -43.72
CA GLN A 915 -40.82 8.64 -42.49
C GLN A 915 -40.35 9.66 -41.43
N GLY A 916 -40.24 10.94 -41.79
CA GLY A 916 -39.73 11.98 -40.88
C GLY A 916 -38.24 11.82 -40.59
N VAL A 917 -37.43 11.37 -41.55
CA VAL A 917 -35.99 11.13 -41.35
C VAL A 917 -35.14 11.93 -42.34
N PRO A 918 -33.90 12.29 -41.98
CA PRO A 918 -33.05 13.10 -42.82
C PRO A 918 -32.59 12.38 -44.09
N LEU A 919 -32.36 13.17 -45.14
CA LEU A 919 -31.68 12.74 -46.34
C LEU A 919 -30.40 13.56 -46.50
N TYR A 920 -29.26 12.90 -46.47
CA TYR A 920 -27.96 13.49 -46.77
C TYR A 920 -27.56 13.23 -48.22
N VAL A 921 -26.68 14.08 -48.76
CA VAL A 921 -26.01 13.79 -50.03
C VAL A 921 -24.52 13.54 -49.82
N SER A 922 -23.96 12.64 -50.63
CA SER A 922 -22.56 12.23 -50.59
C SER A 922 -21.90 12.27 -51.97
N ARG A 923 -20.57 12.11 -52.03
CA ARG A 923 -19.88 11.87 -53.30
C ARG A 923 -20.13 10.44 -53.75
N THR A 924 -19.94 10.19 -55.04
CA THR A 924 -20.14 8.84 -55.60
C THR A 924 -19.16 7.82 -55.01
N ALA A 925 -17.94 8.23 -54.66
CA ALA A 925 -16.84 7.34 -54.28
C ALA A 925 -16.50 7.31 -52.78
N CYS A 926 -16.97 8.26 -51.97
CA CYS A 926 -16.61 8.38 -50.56
C CYS A 926 -17.59 9.30 -49.82
N ILE A 927 -17.64 9.25 -48.50
CA ILE A 927 -18.48 10.12 -47.66
C ILE A 927 -17.67 11.34 -47.20
N PRO A 928 -18.10 12.59 -47.48
CA PRO A 928 -17.48 13.76 -46.88
C PRO A 928 -17.48 13.66 -45.35
N GLU A 929 -16.35 13.97 -44.71
CA GLU A 929 -16.16 13.80 -43.26
C GLU A 929 -17.26 14.49 -42.45
N ASN A 930 -17.56 15.76 -42.77
CA ASN A 930 -18.63 16.52 -42.12
C ASN A 930 -20.03 15.91 -42.29
N VAL A 931 -20.29 15.18 -43.39
CA VAL A 931 -21.56 14.45 -43.57
C VAL A 931 -21.60 13.25 -42.63
N TYR A 932 -20.51 12.49 -42.53
CA TYR A 932 -20.42 11.34 -41.63
C TYR A 932 -20.51 11.76 -40.17
N GLU A 933 -19.78 12.80 -39.77
CA GLU A 933 -19.82 13.35 -38.41
C GLU A 933 -21.23 13.81 -38.03
N SER A 934 -21.93 14.52 -38.92
CA SER A 934 -23.31 14.94 -38.69
C SER A 934 -24.26 13.75 -38.51
N ILE A 935 -24.10 12.69 -39.33
CA ILE A 935 -24.90 11.46 -39.21
C ILE A 935 -24.65 10.76 -37.85
N VAL A 936 -23.40 10.68 -37.41
CA VAL A 936 -23.05 10.07 -36.11
C VAL A 936 -23.55 10.94 -34.95
N ALA A 937 -23.38 12.26 -35.03
CA ALA A 937 -23.86 13.19 -34.01
C ALA A 937 -25.39 13.15 -33.83
N LEU A 938 -26.12 12.83 -34.91
CA LEU A 938 -27.56 12.62 -34.88
C LEU A 938 -27.98 11.32 -34.15
N GLY A 939 -27.03 10.43 -33.83
CA GLY A 939 -27.31 9.14 -33.21
C GLY A 939 -27.76 8.06 -34.20
N ALA A 940 -27.42 8.20 -35.49
CA ALA A 940 -27.84 7.25 -36.51
C ALA A 940 -27.19 5.87 -36.32
N GLU A 941 -28.03 4.84 -36.30
CA GLU A 941 -27.62 3.44 -36.26
C GLU A 941 -27.60 2.81 -37.67
N THR A 942 -28.39 3.35 -38.60
CA THR A 942 -28.53 2.82 -39.97
C THR A 942 -28.47 3.93 -41.02
N ILE A 943 -27.65 3.71 -42.07
CA ILE A 943 -27.59 4.55 -43.28
C ILE A 943 -28.19 3.77 -44.46
N VAL A 944 -29.30 4.24 -45.00
CA VAL A 944 -29.94 3.64 -46.19
C VAL A 944 -29.44 4.33 -47.46
N LEU A 945 -28.68 3.61 -48.27
CA LEU A 945 -28.12 4.09 -49.53
C LEU A 945 -29.18 4.05 -50.65
N LEU A 946 -29.43 5.20 -51.26
CA LEU A 946 -30.36 5.37 -52.38
C LEU A 946 -29.61 5.29 -53.72
N GLY A 947 -29.86 4.21 -54.47
CA GLY A 947 -29.28 3.95 -55.78
C GLY A 947 -28.20 2.88 -55.77
N GLY A 948 -27.86 2.39 -56.98
CA GLY A 948 -26.89 1.31 -57.16
C GLY A 948 -25.43 1.74 -56.94
N PRO A 949 -24.47 0.81 -57.05
CA PRO A 949 -23.03 1.09 -56.87
C PRO A 949 -22.44 2.16 -57.80
N ALA A 950 -23.11 2.47 -58.91
CA ALA A 950 -22.71 3.55 -59.82
C ALA A 950 -23.08 4.95 -59.30
N ALA A 951 -24.10 5.04 -58.43
CA ALA A 951 -24.49 6.28 -57.76
C ALA A 951 -23.74 6.44 -56.43
N LEU A 952 -23.67 5.37 -55.63
CA LEU A 952 -22.92 5.33 -54.36
C LEU A 952 -22.12 4.03 -54.31
N SER A 953 -20.80 4.13 -54.42
CA SER A 953 -19.88 3.00 -54.57
C SER A 953 -19.93 2.02 -53.40
N THR A 954 -19.22 0.90 -53.55
CA THR A 954 -18.97 -0.03 -52.43
C THR A 954 -18.20 0.66 -51.30
N ASP A 955 -17.32 1.61 -51.62
CA ASP A 955 -16.53 2.35 -50.63
C ASP A 955 -17.46 3.21 -49.74
N VAL A 956 -18.47 3.86 -50.33
CA VAL A 956 -19.54 4.53 -49.56
C VAL A 956 -20.30 3.52 -48.69
N ALA A 957 -20.60 2.31 -49.20
CA ALA A 957 -21.26 1.28 -48.39
C ALA A 957 -20.39 0.76 -47.23
N ASN A 958 -19.07 0.88 -47.36
CA ASN A 958 -18.11 0.56 -46.31
C ASN A 958 -17.78 1.77 -45.43
N LEU A 959 -18.52 2.88 -45.56
CA LEU A 959 -18.31 4.13 -44.82
C LEU A 959 -16.93 4.74 -45.02
N GLU A 960 -16.34 4.58 -46.21
CA GLU A 960 -15.05 5.18 -46.52
C GLU A 960 -15.19 6.70 -46.63
N LEU A 961 -14.48 7.41 -45.75
CA LEU A 961 -14.44 8.87 -45.74
C LEU A 961 -13.59 9.40 -46.89
N CYS A 962 -14.00 10.54 -47.44
CA CYS A 962 -13.23 11.22 -48.45
C CYS A 962 -11.90 11.69 -47.88
N ALA A 963 -10.78 11.21 -48.45
CA ALA A 963 -9.46 11.68 -48.08
C ALA A 963 -9.40 13.21 -48.16
N GLY A 964 -9.04 13.85 -47.04
CA GLY A 964 -8.97 15.30 -46.91
C GLY A 964 -8.20 15.92 -48.07
N VAL A 965 -8.90 16.71 -48.87
CA VAL A 965 -8.23 17.67 -49.75
C VAL A 965 -7.81 18.81 -48.82
N ASN A 966 -6.61 18.70 -48.26
CA ASN A 966 -5.96 19.79 -47.53
C ASN A 966 -5.98 21.10 -48.33
#